data_AF-A0A1G1NNE4-F1
#
_entry.id   AF-A0A1G1NNE4-F1
#
_cell.length_a   1.000
_cell.length_b   1.000
_cell.length_c   1.000
_cell.angle_alpha   90.00
_cell.angle_beta   90.00
_cell.angle_gamma   90.00
#
_symmetry.space_group_name_H-M   'P 1'
#
loop_
_entity.id
_entity.type
_entity.pdbx_description
1 polymer ?
#
loop_
_entity_poly.entity_id
_entity_poly.type
_entity_poly.pdbx_seq_one_letter_code
_entity_poly.pdbx_strand_id
1 'polypeptide(L)'
;MNSSNHARTQFPPRSAFILLGVLLAVILAAAYYNFFRQSQRLQYQIFDFTVVASWQETKNGIYRVDARGNVESMLLSKDAWKELQLSFVLLNPRDCGVIYNYRDADNFHFIYFNRGSDAIIFGENKNGQLAVLKKEKFIDLPLLRCILKIHSNQAQLAVNGRPYSQMDIPAGQGKIGLMIMDAKGPATVFRNISLSGKTVNGESLSIQSDSASSAPAGWWGGMIGLFVMMLGVSVYLARWYMLYRQNKTGSSEDKEPVHFFAAAGVHLGIAALLFWPFFSRGEILISSADNFGEIFPLFFLSKHNFLNILGGESLALWNPYAHNGIPFFSNHWNMLYYPLNWPIFFLPDAQVMTALTFKMFLEVFLLGVCAYGFFKIELNSSRWALFSSVTCQLCSLLIFTLTIFPTISLFFAMTFYLYIVWSLEQRKLLWNYLLLTFSMVLVLTSANTAFTLYGGLALVVLTVYRAVNVWAQDRRQIWVQGGTIGMAAVTAVLISAVRILPCIAGVMDSNRIVENYYTIQDRIPLVMRLFLPEMTGWLGSNSLNALTSSNLNFASRWLDLPSNSQNAFFVYFGIIAGLFLLLNIFIKTEGRHTFWKIYAFVTIALGLMIQPLWGTFNILLFPFNHYSYYIILLPIGVCALIGYTGQYLENKNFRFSEMAPRLSLGVLVIQIYLPVLFTYLFPVVTVYTKWILLVLLAGFIFYKRGGEGFNAGRQLLIGAVLGVSFFFISTVLFIKPLPKKEVITPFFLIPVLEVLIMMLLATYLYENYLKNKTFKLRKSWVVFCVTVPAFAGWLVHAPLFDHWLSAPEAERVYWSDFLLGEMKFVLIVSLFFLILGLFEKKAISRRLLWGLLFVITLGDLLAFNARFDNVVAPTPHGQAFYPAAAPYRDMGAALKKSLDLVNYRAHMLDEVGLNANKNLIFGVPSYSGIMGHMPKRFSSFIINFGYPRETVLIYPSEASRQERFLDLSAVRYVFTEKEKAGERPTALARLNLLYDYQVINDEPKLLEELKKETFNPKTTVLLSQDPQWPVSSGERRSADAVPIATAGTDAVTAEVSVPRSALLLFAESYDRGWQAFIDDKPAPVYPANYNFMACPISAGQHKVTFKFLPPLFFLSLKLSLVGGILLLILSGYCFLLSQPKKS
;
A
#
# COMPACT_ATOMS: atom_id res chain seq x y z
N MET A 1 35.13 -26.51 40.77
CA MET A 1 33.73 -26.95 40.65
C MET A 1 32.84 -25.72 40.50
N ASN A 2 32.39 -25.45 39.27
CA ASN A 2 31.18 -24.72 38.86
C ASN A 2 31.32 -24.36 37.38
N SER A 3 31.38 -25.41 36.55
CA SER A 3 31.17 -25.35 35.11
C SER A 3 29.68 -25.58 34.85
N SER A 4 28.88 -24.52 34.78
CA SER A 4 27.54 -24.62 34.21
C SER A 4 27.68 -24.72 32.68
N ASN A 5 27.88 -25.94 32.20
CA ASN A 5 27.71 -26.31 30.80
C ASN A 5 26.32 -25.84 30.34
N HIS A 6 26.25 -24.69 29.67
CA HIS A 6 25.12 -24.34 28.83
C HIS A 6 25.13 -25.33 27.65
N ALA A 7 24.25 -26.32 27.70
CA ALA A 7 23.98 -27.18 26.57
C ALA A 7 23.61 -26.29 25.37
N ARG A 8 24.51 -26.26 24.39
CA ARG A 8 24.33 -25.52 23.13
C ARG A 8 23.12 -26.12 22.42
N THR A 9 21.98 -25.47 22.48
CA THR A 9 20.82 -25.76 21.61
C THR A 9 21.24 -25.49 20.17
N GLN A 10 21.68 -26.54 19.47
CA GLN A 10 21.98 -26.48 18.04
C GLN A 10 20.65 -26.35 17.27
N PHE A 11 20.24 -25.11 17.00
CA PHE A 11 19.26 -24.84 15.96
C PHE A 11 19.90 -25.19 14.61
N PRO A 12 19.34 -26.10 13.78
CA PRO A 12 20.01 -26.49 12.56
C PRO A 12 19.99 -25.31 11.56
N PRO A 13 21.14 -24.84 11.06
CA PRO A 13 21.22 -23.78 10.03
C PRO A 13 20.51 -24.14 8.71
N ARG A 14 20.08 -25.40 8.56
CA ARG A 14 19.34 -25.91 7.40
C ARG A 14 17.87 -25.48 7.36
N SER A 15 17.24 -25.11 8.49
CA SER A 15 15.80 -24.78 8.51
C SER A 15 15.47 -23.50 7.75
N ALA A 16 16.32 -22.46 7.81
CA ALA A 16 16.13 -21.23 7.05
C ALA A 16 16.27 -21.44 5.53
N PHE A 17 17.19 -22.30 5.09
CA PHE A 17 17.38 -22.65 3.67
C PHE A 17 16.32 -23.60 3.15
N ILE A 18 15.84 -24.55 3.95
CA ILE A 18 14.69 -25.37 3.60
C ILE A 18 13.45 -24.48 3.46
N LEU A 19 13.26 -23.50 4.34
CA LEU A 19 12.19 -22.51 4.19
C LEU A 19 12.32 -21.71 2.90
N LEU A 20 13.53 -21.23 2.55
CA LEU A 20 13.80 -20.45 1.34
C LEU A 20 13.67 -21.28 0.04
N GLY A 21 14.07 -22.55 0.08
CA GLY A 21 13.96 -23.48 -1.05
C GLY A 21 12.53 -23.98 -1.27
N VAL A 22 11.79 -24.28 -0.19
CA VAL A 22 10.35 -24.55 -0.23
C VAL A 22 9.60 -23.30 -0.71
N LEU A 23 10.05 -22.11 -0.31
CA LEU A 23 9.57 -20.83 -0.81
C LEU A 23 9.58 -20.78 -2.34
N LEU A 24 10.77 -20.98 -2.94
CA LEU A 24 10.98 -20.93 -4.39
C LEU A 24 10.17 -22.01 -5.12
N ALA A 25 10.16 -23.24 -4.59
CA ALA A 25 9.42 -24.35 -5.19
C ALA A 25 7.89 -24.14 -5.12
N VAL A 26 7.38 -23.57 -4.03
CA VAL A 26 5.93 -23.29 -3.86
C VAL A 26 5.50 -22.07 -4.68
N ILE A 27 6.34 -21.03 -4.82
CA ILE A 27 6.10 -19.92 -5.77
C ILE A 27 5.92 -20.48 -7.18
N LEU A 28 6.85 -21.33 -7.62
CA LEU A 28 6.85 -21.92 -8.96
C LEU A 28 5.65 -22.87 -9.15
N ALA A 29 5.30 -23.67 -8.14
CA ALA A 29 4.15 -24.58 -8.19
C ALA A 29 2.79 -23.86 -8.15
N ALA A 30 2.65 -22.77 -7.39
CA ALA A 30 1.43 -21.97 -7.35
C ALA A 30 1.21 -21.17 -8.64
N ALA A 31 2.29 -20.67 -9.25
CA ALA A 31 2.26 -20.08 -10.59
C ALA A 31 1.81 -21.11 -11.65
N TYR A 32 2.30 -22.36 -11.54
CA TYR A 32 1.91 -23.46 -12.43
C TYR A 32 0.46 -23.94 -12.21
N TYR A 33 -0.03 -23.96 -10.97
CA TYR A 33 -1.41 -24.36 -10.65
C TYR A 33 -2.46 -23.35 -11.14
N ASN A 34 -2.18 -22.04 -11.02
CA ASN A 34 -3.07 -20.99 -11.55
C ASN A 34 -3.06 -20.95 -13.09
N PHE A 35 -1.92 -21.26 -13.73
CA PHE A 35 -1.84 -21.45 -15.18
C PHE A 35 -2.81 -22.55 -15.65
N PHE A 36 -2.86 -23.69 -14.94
CA PHE A 36 -3.77 -24.80 -15.26
C PHE A 36 -5.26 -24.47 -15.05
N ARG A 37 -5.57 -23.54 -14.12
CA ARG A 37 -6.95 -23.10 -13.84
C ARG A 37 -7.45 -22.06 -14.85
N GLN A 38 -6.59 -21.17 -15.34
CA GLN A 38 -6.94 -20.24 -16.41
C GLN A 38 -7.14 -20.95 -17.75
N SER A 39 -6.35 -21.99 -18.06
CA SER A 39 -6.54 -22.80 -19.27
C SER A 39 -7.89 -23.57 -19.27
N GLN A 40 -8.47 -23.87 -18.11
CA GLN A 40 -9.80 -24.51 -18.03
C GLN A 40 -10.98 -23.54 -18.16
N ARG A 41 -10.80 -22.23 -17.89
CA ARG A 41 -11.85 -21.21 -18.15
C ARG A 41 -12.07 -20.93 -19.64
N LEU A 42 -11.15 -21.36 -20.50
CA LEU A 42 -11.22 -21.15 -21.95
C LEU A 42 -12.13 -22.14 -22.69
N GLN A 43 -12.73 -23.11 -22.00
CA GLN A 43 -13.72 -23.99 -22.60
C GLN A 43 -15.14 -23.54 -22.23
N TYR A 44 -15.83 -23.01 -23.25
CA TYR A 44 -17.27 -22.65 -23.35
C TYR A 44 -17.71 -21.28 -22.81
N GLN A 45 -17.66 -20.24 -23.65
CA GLN A 45 -18.40 -18.97 -23.51
C GLN A 45 -19.33 -18.77 -24.72
N ILE A 46 -20.60 -18.45 -24.46
CA ILE A 46 -21.68 -18.36 -25.47
C ILE A 46 -21.60 -17.06 -26.31
N PHE A 47 -21.11 -15.97 -25.71
CA PHE A 47 -21.04 -14.63 -26.29
C PHE A 47 -19.60 -14.11 -26.36
N ASP A 48 -19.26 -13.32 -27.38
CA ASP A 48 -18.06 -12.50 -27.41
C ASP A 48 -18.44 -11.08 -26.93
N PHE A 49 -17.67 -10.55 -25.98
CA PHE A 49 -17.87 -9.19 -25.49
C PHE A 49 -17.36 -8.18 -26.52
N THR A 50 -18.23 -7.75 -27.43
CA THR A 50 -18.00 -6.56 -28.26
C THR A 50 -18.76 -5.37 -27.67
N VAL A 51 -18.12 -4.66 -26.72
CA VAL A 51 -18.27 -3.23 -26.33
C VAL A 51 -19.72 -2.77 -25.99
N VAL A 52 -20.14 -2.49 -24.74
CA VAL A 52 -19.89 -1.30 -23.87
C VAL A 52 -20.18 -1.70 -22.40
N ALA A 53 -19.49 -1.05 -21.45
CA ALA A 53 -19.25 -1.32 -20.02
C ALA A 53 -20.38 -1.70 -19.02
N SER A 54 -21.58 -2.15 -19.43
CA SER A 54 -22.70 -2.36 -18.49
C SER A 54 -23.09 -3.82 -18.19
N TRP A 55 -22.66 -4.79 -19.01
CA TRP A 55 -23.02 -6.21 -18.82
C TRP A 55 -22.06 -6.93 -17.86
N GLN A 56 -22.61 -7.47 -16.77
CA GLN A 56 -21.89 -8.30 -15.82
C GLN A 56 -22.37 -9.75 -15.93
N GLU A 57 -21.49 -10.64 -16.37
CA GLU A 57 -21.69 -12.08 -16.19
C GLU A 57 -21.40 -12.43 -14.73
N THR A 58 -22.44 -12.82 -13.99
CA THR A 58 -22.32 -13.38 -12.64
C THR A 58 -22.20 -14.90 -12.70
N LYS A 59 -21.72 -15.55 -11.62
CA LYS A 59 -21.52 -17.01 -11.58
C LYS A 59 -22.76 -17.75 -12.13
N ASN A 60 -22.52 -18.75 -13.00
CA ASN A 60 -23.51 -19.64 -13.61
C ASN A 60 -24.27 -19.07 -14.83
N GLY A 61 -23.63 -18.27 -15.70
CA GLY A 61 -24.21 -17.84 -16.98
C GLY A 61 -25.39 -16.87 -16.81
N ILE A 62 -25.38 -16.09 -15.73
CA ILE A 62 -26.39 -15.06 -15.43
C ILE A 62 -25.84 -13.71 -15.87
N TYR A 63 -26.46 -13.09 -16.85
CA TYR A 63 -26.07 -11.79 -17.38
C TYR A 63 -26.94 -10.70 -16.74
N ARG A 64 -26.33 -9.87 -15.89
CA ARG A 64 -26.96 -8.75 -15.19
C ARG A 64 -26.51 -7.44 -15.81
N VAL A 65 -27.43 -6.49 -15.94
CA VAL A 65 -27.10 -5.11 -16.32
C VAL A 65 -27.60 -4.14 -15.27
N ASP A 66 -26.68 -3.47 -14.58
CA ASP A 66 -26.97 -2.33 -13.70
C ASP A 66 -26.85 -1.04 -14.52
N ALA A 67 -27.94 -0.57 -15.11
CA ALA A 67 -27.95 0.70 -15.81
C ALA A 67 -28.28 1.84 -14.82
N ARG A 68 -27.34 2.79 -14.68
CA ARG A 68 -27.60 4.12 -14.09
C ARG A 68 -27.47 5.15 -15.21
N GLY A 69 -28.58 5.51 -15.85
CA GLY A 69 -28.63 6.49 -16.96
C GLY A 69 -29.05 5.87 -18.28
N ASN A 70 -29.08 6.69 -19.34
CA ASN A 70 -29.41 6.23 -20.69
C ASN A 70 -28.23 5.42 -21.24
N VAL A 71 -28.39 4.10 -21.36
CA VAL A 71 -27.37 3.20 -21.92
C VAL A 71 -27.99 2.38 -23.05
N GLU A 72 -27.35 2.42 -24.21
CA GLU A 72 -27.60 1.50 -25.32
C GLU A 72 -26.44 0.52 -25.39
N SER A 73 -26.72 -0.78 -25.26
CA SER A 73 -25.68 -1.81 -25.23
C SER A 73 -26.18 -3.15 -25.73
N MET A 74 -25.30 -3.88 -26.43
CA MET A 74 -25.57 -5.20 -27.01
C MET A 74 -24.50 -6.21 -26.59
N LEU A 75 -24.90 -7.46 -26.36
CA LEU A 75 -24.02 -8.60 -26.13
C LEU A 75 -24.23 -9.62 -27.25
N LEU A 76 -23.21 -9.96 -28.05
CA LEU A 76 -23.36 -10.72 -29.30
C LEU A 76 -22.72 -12.12 -29.24
N SER A 77 -23.34 -13.09 -29.93
CA SER A 77 -22.87 -14.47 -29.99
C SER A 77 -21.55 -14.57 -30.75
N LYS A 78 -20.75 -15.60 -30.43
CA LYS A 78 -19.49 -15.87 -31.14
C LYS A 78 -19.75 -16.20 -32.61
N ASP A 79 -20.61 -17.19 -32.81
CA ASP A 79 -20.98 -17.69 -34.13
C ASP A 79 -22.21 -16.98 -34.70
N ALA A 80 -22.32 -16.99 -36.03
CA ALA A 80 -23.51 -16.61 -36.76
C ALA A 80 -24.44 -17.82 -36.96
N TRP A 81 -25.74 -17.57 -36.88
CA TRP A 81 -26.78 -18.60 -36.91
C TRP A 81 -27.74 -18.40 -38.08
N LYS A 82 -28.16 -19.51 -38.68
CA LYS A 82 -29.15 -19.55 -39.76
C LYS A 82 -30.51 -20.03 -39.26
N GLU A 83 -30.52 -21.05 -38.42
CA GLU A 83 -31.70 -21.54 -37.70
C GLU A 83 -31.33 -21.71 -36.23
N LEU A 84 -32.20 -21.28 -35.32
CA LEU A 84 -31.90 -21.34 -33.89
C LEU A 84 -33.15 -21.43 -33.01
N GLN A 85 -32.95 -22.01 -31.84
CA GLN A 85 -33.84 -21.93 -30.70
C GLN A 85 -33.04 -21.36 -29.53
N LEU A 86 -33.40 -20.15 -29.09
CA LEU A 86 -32.84 -19.48 -27.93
C LEU A 86 -33.84 -19.57 -26.77
N SER A 87 -33.44 -20.17 -25.67
CA SER A 87 -34.23 -20.23 -24.43
C SER A 87 -33.55 -19.38 -23.36
N PHE A 88 -34.31 -18.54 -22.65
CA PHE A 88 -33.77 -17.68 -21.59
C PHE A 88 -34.85 -17.31 -20.56
N VAL A 89 -34.41 -16.91 -19.37
CA VAL A 89 -35.28 -16.37 -18.32
C VAL A 89 -34.91 -14.91 -18.09
N LEU A 90 -35.92 -14.05 -18.15
CA LEU A 90 -35.81 -12.61 -17.97
C LEU A 90 -36.44 -12.20 -16.64
N LEU A 91 -35.65 -11.58 -15.76
CA LEU A 91 -36.10 -10.99 -14.50
C LEU A 91 -36.13 -9.47 -14.64
N ASN A 92 -37.22 -8.84 -14.21
CA ASN A 92 -37.46 -7.40 -14.39
C ASN A 92 -37.29 -6.94 -15.85
N PRO A 93 -38.09 -7.48 -16.79
CA PRO A 93 -38.05 -7.12 -18.21
C PRO A 93 -38.42 -5.64 -18.41
N ARG A 94 -37.43 -4.76 -18.51
CA ARG A 94 -37.65 -3.34 -18.77
C ARG A 94 -36.63 -2.84 -19.76
N ASP A 95 -37.12 -2.26 -20.84
CA ASP A 95 -36.32 -1.57 -21.84
C ASP A 95 -35.14 -2.41 -22.35
N CYS A 96 -35.44 -3.70 -22.60
CA CYS A 96 -34.46 -4.75 -22.91
C CYS A 96 -34.96 -5.63 -24.05
N GLY A 97 -34.09 -6.40 -24.68
CA GLY A 97 -34.45 -7.16 -25.87
C GLY A 97 -33.48 -8.27 -26.24
N VAL A 98 -33.88 -9.03 -27.26
CA VAL A 98 -33.03 -9.98 -27.95
C VAL A 98 -32.90 -9.54 -29.40
N ILE A 99 -31.67 -9.57 -29.91
CA ILE A 99 -31.32 -9.28 -31.29
C ILE A 99 -31.08 -10.60 -32.02
N TYR A 100 -31.48 -10.66 -33.28
CA TYR A 100 -31.19 -11.77 -34.17
C TYR A 100 -30.90 -11.26 -35.58
N ASN A 101 -30.26 -12.11 -36.40
CA ASN A 101 -29.81 -11.75 -37.74
C ASN A 101 -28.92 -10.47 -37.74
N TYR A 102 -28.09 -10.31 -36.70
CA TYR A 102 -27.18 -9.18 -36.57
C TYR A 102 -26.02 -9.32 -37.55
N ARG A 103 -25.85 -8.33 -38.43
CA ARG A 103 -24.72 -8.24 -39.36
C ARG A 103 -23.75 -7.14 -38.93
N ASP A 104 -24.31 -5.98 -38.60
CA ASP A 104 -23.62 -4.80 -38.11
C ASP A 104 -24.60 -3.92 -37.32
N ALA A 105 -24.12 -2.79 -36.80
CA ALA A 105 -24.92 -1.88 -35.99
C ALA A 105 -26.10 -1.23 -36.74
N ASP A 106 -26.05 -1.19 -38.07
CA ASP A 106 -27.09 -0.59 -38.92
C ASP A 106 -28.09 -1.62 -39.46
N ASN A 107 -27.80 -2.92 -39.31
CA ASN A 107 -28.57 -4.01 -39.91
C ASN A 107 -28.77 -5.19 -38.94
N PHE A 108 -29.91 -5.22 -38.26
CA PHE A 108 -30.30 -6.32 -37.38
C PHE A 108 -31.81 -6.35 -37.12
N HIS A 109 -32.33 -7.48 -36.63
CA HIS A 109 -33.71 -7.59 -36.17
C HIS A 109 -33.74 -7.72 -34.65
N PHE A 110 -34.81 -7.27 -34.01
CA PHE A 110 -34.92 -7.32 -32.56
C PHE A 110 -36.33 -7.65 -32.08
N ILE A 111 -36.38 -8.23 -30.88
CA ILE A 111 -37.58 -8.36 -30.05
C ILE A 111 -37.31 -7.55 -28.79
N TYR A 112 -38.05 -6.47 -28.61
CA TYR A 112 -37.88 -5.52 -27.53
C TYR A 112 -39.04 -5.61 -26.53
N PHE A 113 -38.70 -5.73 -25.26
CA PHE A 113 -39.57 -5.82 -24.11
C PHE A 113 -39.64 -4.44 -23.44
N ASN A 114 -40.66 -3.66 -23.80
CA ASN A 114 -40.90 -2.33 -23.24
C ASN A 114 -42.04 -2.36 -22.23
N ARG A 115 -41.69 -2.33 -20.93
CA ARG A 115 -42.67 -2.26 -19.85
C ARG A 115 -43.35 -0.89 -19.74
N GLY A 116 -42.67 0.19 -20.13
CA GLY A 116 -43.22 1.54 -20.11
C GLY A 116 -44.34 1.78 -21.13
N SER A 117 -44.26 1.12 -22.30
CA SER A 117 -45.30 1.21 -23.34
C SER A 117 -46.28 0.03 -23.37
N ASP A 118 -46.24 -0.84 -22.35
CA ASP A 118 -47.00 -2.09 -22.22
C ASP A 118 -47.01 -2.94 -23.50
N ALA A 119 -45.85 -3.04 -24.17
CA ALA A 119 -45.74 -3.79 -25.43
C ALA A 119 -44.44 -4.60 -25.62
N ILE A 120 -44.58 -5.74 -26.30
CA ILE A 120 -43.47 -6.46 -26.93
C ILE A 120 -43.42 -6.04 -28.39
N ILE A 121 -42.28 -5.52 -28.81
CA ILE A 121 -42.07 -4.93 -30.13
C ILE A 121 -41.15 -5.84 -30.93
N PHE A 122 -41.62 -6.32 -32.07
CA PHE A 122 -40.79 -6.92 -33.11
C PHE A 122 -40.42 -5.81 -34.07
N GLY A 123 -39.13 -5.60 -34.29
CA GLY A 123 -38.65 -4.53 -35.15
C GLY A 123 -37.39 -4.92 -35.91
N GLU A 124 -37.01 -4.05 -36.84
CA GLU A 124 -35.73 -4.12 -37.54
C GLU A 124 -35.01 -2.78 -37.45
N ASN A 125 -33.69 -2.85 -37.47
CA ASN A 125 -32.83 -1.75 -37.84
C ASN A 125 -32.33 -2.02 -39.25
N LYS A 126 -32.62 -1.11 -40.18
CA LYS A 126 -32.20 -1.21 -41.58
C LYS A 126 -31.55 0.11 -42.00
N ASN A 127 -30.26 0.04 -42.32
CA ASN A 127 -29.44 1.22 -42.63
C ASN A 127 -29.49 2.29 -41.52
N GLY A 128 -29.49 1.88 -40.25
CA GLY A 128 -29.51 2.78 -39.09
C GLY A 128 -30.89 3.38 -38.76
N GLN A 129 -31.95 2.99 -39.48
CA GLN A 129 -33.32 3.39 -39.18
C GLN A 129 -34.10 2.25 -38.51
N LEU A 130 -34.62 2.53 -37.30
CA LEU A 130 -35.46 1.60 -36.54
C LEU A 130 -36.91 1.64 -37.05
N ALA A 131 -37.43 0.47 -37.45
CA ALA A 131 -38.82 0.28 -37.83
C ALA A 131 -39.49 -0.74 -36.91
N VAL A 132 -40.70 -0.42 -36.44
CA VAL A 132 -41.56 -1.36 -35.73
C VAL A 132 -42.33 -2.17 -36.75
N LEU A 133 -42.15 -3.49 -36.73
CA LEU A 133 -42.80 -4.40 -37.67
C LEU A 133 -44.08 -5.01 -37.09
N LYS A 134 -44.07 -5.34 -35.80
CA LYS A 134 -45.24 -5.87 -35.08
C LYS A 134 -45.20 -5.46 -33.61
N LYS A 135 -46.36 -5.10 -33.06
CA LYS A 135 -46.51 -4.73 -31.64
C LYS A 135 -47.54 -5.65 -30.98
N GLU A 136 -47.16 -6.26 -29.87
CA GLU A 136 -47.98 -7.19 -29.09
C GLU A 136 -48.14 -6.67 -27.66
N LYS A 137 -49.25 -6.99 -26.99
CA LYS A 137 -49.53 -6.47 -25.64
C LYS A 137 -48.70 -7.17 -24.57
N PHE A 138 -47.89 -6.42 -23.83
CA PHE A 138 -46.96 -6.97 -22.85
C PHE A 138 -47.65 -7.75 -21.73
N ILE A 139 -46.96 -8.78 -21.21
CA ILE A 139 -47.42 -9.56 -20.07
C ILE A 139 -46.66 -9.07 -18.84
N ASP A 140 -47.33 -8.32 -17.97
CA ASP A 140 -46.72 -7.71 -16.78
C ASP A 140 -46.45 -8.74 -15.67
N LEU A 141 -45.38 -9.52 -15.83
CA LEU A 141 -44.86 -10.45 -14.82
C LEU A 141 -43.41 -10.12 -14.46
N PRO A 142 -43.02 -10.23 -13.17
CA PRO A 142 -41.66 -9.95 -12.72
C PRO A 142 -40.61 -10.94 -13.26
N LEU A 143 -41.06 -12.08 -13.79
CA LEU A 143 -40.24 -13.15 -14.36
C LEU A 143 -40.91 -13.71 -15.62
N LEU A 144 -40.18 -13.72 -16.73
CA LEU A 144 -40.61 -14.33 -18.00
C LEU A 144 -39.66 -15.46 -18.40
N ARG A 145 -40.21 -16.64 -18.72
CA ARG A 145 -39.45 -17.73 -19.36
C ARG A 145 -39.73 -17.68 -20.86
N CYS A 146 -38.72 -17.32 -21.66
CA CYS A 146 -38.88 -17.06 -23.07
C CYS A 146 -38.18 -18.14 -23.91
N ILE A 147 -38.83 -18.54 -24.99
CA ILE A 147 -38.23 -19.36 -26.05
C ILE A 147 -38.46 -18.65 -27.36
N LEU A 148 -37.38 -18.25 -28.02
CA LEU A 148 -37.36 -17.68 -29.36
C LEU A 148 -36.91 -18.75 -30.34
N LYS A 149 -37.77 -19.09 -31.30
CA LYS A 149 -37.43 -19.98 -32.42
C LYS A 149 -37.35 -19.16 -33.70
N ILE A 150 -36.24 -19.29 -34.42
CA ILE A 150 -36.04 -18.72 -35.75
C ILE A 150 -35.77 -19.88 -36.69
N HIS A 151 -36.68 -20.07 -37.64
CA HIS A 151 -36.57 -21.15 -38.63
C HIS A 151 -37.00 -20.64 -39.99
N SER A 152 -36.12 -20.80 -41.00
CA SER A 152 -36.33 -20.33 -42.37
C SER A 152 -36.69 -18.84 -42.44
N ASN A 153 -37.98 -18.52 -42.56
CA ASN A 153 -38.52 -17.16 -42.73
C ASN A 153 -39.49 -16.78 -41.60
N GLN A 154 -39.40 -17.40 -40.43
CA GLN A 154 -40.30 -17.13 -39.31
C GLN A 154 -39.57 -17.01 -37.97
N ALA A 155 -39.97 -16.00 -37.20
CA ALA A 155 -39.62 -15.85 -35.79
C ALA A 155 -40.86 -16.12 -34.92
N GLN A 156 -40.74 -17.05 -33.98
CA GLN A 156 -41.79 -17.41 -33.03
C GLN A 156 -41.29 -17.21 -31.60
N LEU A 157 -42.00 -16.40 -30.82
CA LEU A 157 -41.77 -16.20 -29.40
C LEU A 157 -42.82 -16.98 -28.60
N ALA A 158 -42.36 -17.83 -27.70
CA ALA A 158 -43.18 -18.44 -26.65
C ALA A 158 -42.77 -17.86 -25.29
N VAL A 159 -43.76 -17.57 -24.43
CA VAL A 159 -43.57 -17.01 -23.09
C VAL A 159 -44.28 -17.90 -22.08
N ASN A 160 -43.58 -18.28 -21.01
CA ASN A 160 -44.05 -19.16 -19.94
C ASN A 160 -44.68 -20.47 -20.44
N GLY A 161 -44.11 -21.05 -21.50
CA GLY A 161 -44.52 -22.34 -22.07
C GLY A 161 -45.71 -22.28 -23.04
N ARG A 162 -46.24 -21.10 -23.35
CA ARG A 162 -47.30 -20.91 -24.35
C ARG A 162 -46.79 -20.12 -25.56
N PRO A 163 -47.18 -20.48 -26.80
CA PRO A 163 -46.94 -19.63 -27.97
C PRO A 163 -47.54 -18.25 -27.72
N TYR A 164 -46.75 -17.20 -27.94
CA TYR A 164 -47.15 -15.83 -27.63
C TYR A 164 -47.32 -14.99 -28.88
N SER A 165 -46.33 -14.96 -29.77
CA SER A 165 -46.47 -14.32 -31.08
C SER A 165 -45.57 -14.96 -32.12
N GLN A 166 -45.98 -14.84 -33.38
CA GLN A 166 -45.26 -15.32 -34.54
C GLN A 166 -45.29 -14.25 -35.63
N MET A 167 -44.20 -14.16 -36.37
CA MET A 167 -44.02 -13.17 -37.44
C MET A 167 -43.19 -13.76 -38.57
N ASP A 168 -43.59 -13.47 -39.81
CA ASP A 168 -42.79 -13.74 -41.00
C ASP A 168 -41.65 -12.71 -41.08
N ILE A 169 -40.43 -13.21 -41.22
CA ILE A 169 -39.20 -12.41 -41.30
C ILE A 169 -38.41 -12.79 -42.56
N PRO A 170 -37.63 -11.86 -43.13
CA PRO A 170 -36.76 -12.19 -44.26
C PRO A 170 -35.75 -13.28 -43.89
N ALA A 171 -35.45 -14.18 -44.83
CA ALA A 171 -34.40 -15.19 -44.66
C ALA A 171 -33.08 -14.49 -44.33
N GLY A 172 -32.52 -14.80 -43.16
CA GLY A 172 -31.42 -14.06 -42.56
C GLY A 172 -30.36 -14.98 -41.96
N GLN A 173 -29.11 -14.53 -41.98
CA GLN A 173 -28.02 -15.18 -41.27
C GLN A 173 -27.17 -14.10 -40.60
N GLY A 174 -26.86 -14.31 -39.32
CA GLY A 174 -26.15 -13.31 -38.52
C GLY A 174 -26.00 -13.73 -37.07
N LYS A 175 -25.34 -12.89 -36.29
CA LYS A 175 -25.17 -13.12 -34.84
C LYS A 175 -26.49 -12.90 -34.10
N ILE A 176 -26.56 -13.45 -32.90
CA ILE A 176 -27.66 -13.25 -31.95
C ILE A 176 -27.13 -12.40 -30.83
N GLY A 177 -27.96 -11.56 -30.21
CA GLY A 177 -27.53 -10.85 -29.04
C GLY A 177 -28.61 -10.54 -28.01
N LEU A 178 -28.17 -10.05 -26.86
CA LEU A 178 -29.01 -9.45 -25.83
C LEU A 178 -28.83 -7.93 -25.90
N MET A 179 -29.90 -7.17 -25.70
CA MET A 179 -29.91 -5.71 -25.89
C MET A 179 -30.59 -5.00 -24.73
N ILE A 180 -30.16 -3.77 -24.43
CA ILE A 180 -30.84 -2.82 -23.54
C ILE A 180 -30.84 -1.42 -24.18
N MET A 181 -31.97 -0.71 -24.07
CA MET A 181 -32.19 0.66 -24.57
C MET A 181 -32.82 1.53 -23.48
N ASP A 182 -32.02 2.18 -22.64
CA ASP A 182 -32.49 3.13 -21.59
C ASP A 182 -33.19 2.49 -20.36
N ALA A 183 -32.44 1.70 -19.59
CA ALA A 183 -32.94 1.16 -18.32
C ALA A 183 -32.79 2.16 -17.15
N LYS A 184 -33.87 2.89 -16.84
CA LYS A 184 -33.99 3.65 -15.58
C LYS A 184 -34.66 2.79 -14.50
N GLY A 185 -33.91 2.17 -13.59
CA GLY A 185 -34.50 1.41 -12.48
C GLY A 185 -33.67 0.19 -12.03
N PRO A 186 -34.28 -0.78 -11.32
CA PRO A 186 -33.59 -1.99 -10.86
C PRO A 186 -33.10 -2.84 -12.04
N ALA A 187 -31.98 -3.55 -11.85
CA ALA A 187 -31.31 -4.32 -12.89
C ALA A 187 -32.21 -5.35 -13.57
N THR A 188 -32.13 -5.39 -14.91
CA THR A 188 -32.64 -6.50 -15.72
C THR A 188 -31.62 -7.63 -15.72
N VAL A 189 -32.10 -8.87 -15.56
CA VAL A 189 -31.24 -10.06 -15.47
C VAL A 189 -31.71 -11.13 -16.46
N PHE A 190 -30.80 -11.58 -17.32
CA PHE A 190 -30.95 -12.74 -18.18
C PHE A 190 -30.26 -13.95 -17.53
N ARG A 191 -30.93 -15.11 -17.46
CA ARG A 191 -30.35 -16.35 -16.91
C ARG A 191 -30.87 -17.59 -17.61
N ASN A 192 -30.21 -18.73 -17.39
CA ASN A 192 -30.53 -20.03 -17.98
C ASN A 192 -30.61 -19.93 -19.51
N ILE A 193 -29.57 -19.36 -20.12
CA ILE A 193 -29.51 -19.14 -21.56
C ILE A 193 -29.06 -20.44 -22.22
N SER A 194 -29.90 -20.97 -23.10
CA SER A 194 -29.60 -22.15 -23.92
C SER A 194 -29.84 -21.82 -25.38
N LEU A 195 -28.91 -22.21 -26.23
CA LEU A 195 -28.92 -21.97 -27.66
C LEU A 195 -28.70 -23.28 -28.40
N SER A 196 -29.60 -23.64 -29.31
CA SER A 196 -29.44 -24.80 -30.19
C SER A 196 -29.88 -24.48 -31.61
N GLY A 197 -29.22 -25.05 -32.61
CA GLY A 197 -29.54 -24.73 -34.01
C GLY A 197 -28.46 -25.14 -35.01
N LYS A 198 -28.55 -24.58 -36.22
CA LYS A 198 -27.54 -24.72 -37.28
C LYS A 198 -26.81 -23.40 -37.47
N THR A 199 -25.48 -23.44 -37.35
CA THR A 199 -24.63 -22.28 -37.67
C THR A 199 -24.53 -22.09 -39.18
N VAL A 200 -24.07 -20.91 -39.62
CA VAL A 200 -23.90 -20.58 -41.04
C VAL A 200 -22.97 -21.54 -41.77
N ASN A 201 -22.01 -22.15 -41.06
CA ASN A 201 -21.07 -23.13 -41.60
C ASN A 201 -21.68 -24.55 -41.75
N GLY A 202 -22.95 -24.74 -41.39
CA GLY A 202 -23.67 -26.01 -41.55
C GLY A 202 -23.57 -26.97 -40.36
N GLU A 203 -22.82 -26.62 -39.31
CA GLU A 203 -22.69 -27.44 -38.11
C GLU A 203 -23.93 -27.31 -37.21
N SER A 204 -24.43 -28.45 -36.71
CA SER A 204 -25.46 -28.45 -35.68
C SER A 204 -24.79 -28.33 -34.31
N LEU A 205 -25.09 -27.26 -33.60
CA LEU A 205 -24.48 -26.92 -32.31
C LEU A 205 -25.56 -26.76 -31.26
N SER A 206 -25.31 -27.30 -30.07
CA SER A 206 -26.12 -27.07 -28.86
C SER A 206 -25.20 -26.58 -27.75
N ILE A 207 -25.50 -25.39 -27.24
CA ILE A 207 -24.74 -24.69 -26.22
C ILE A 207 -25.68 -24.39 -25.06
N GLN A 208 -25.39 -24.96 -23.90
CA GLN A 208 -26.24 -24.82 -22.72
C GLN A 208 -25.44 -24.17 -21.59
N SER A 209 -25.95 -23.10 -20.99
CA SER A 209 -25.46 -22.65 -19.69
C SER A 209 -26.04 -23.59 -18.64
N ASP A 210 -25.32 -24.64 -18.24
CA ASP A 210 -25.83 -25.55 -17.21
C ASP A 210 -26.03 -24.81 -15.88
N SER A 211 -27.29 -24.68 -15.47
CA SER A 211 -27.67 -24.39 -14.10
C SER A 211 -27.68 -25.71 -13.33
N ALA A 212 -26.90 -25.76 -12.24
CA ALA A 212 -26.78 -26.84 -11.27
C ALA A 212 -25.86 -28.01 -11.67
N SER A 213 -24.54 -27.79 -11.59
CA SER A 213 -23.78 -28.65 -10.68
C SER A 213 -23.75 -27.96 -9.33
N SER A 214 -24.20 -28.66 -8.28
CA SER A 214 -23.87 -28.30 -6.90
C SER A 214 -22.40 -27.90 -6.85
N ALA A 215 -22.09 -26.71 -6.33
CA ALA A 215 -20.73 -26.32 -6.01
C ALA A 215 -20.06 -27.55 -5.39
N PRO A 216 -18.95 -28.08 -5.94
CA PRO A 216 -18.30 -29.19 -5.28
C PRO A 216 -17.99 -28.70 -3.88
N ALA A 217 -18.30 -29.51 -2.89
CA ALA A 217 -17.94 -29.32 -1.48
C ALA A 217 -16.40 -29.19 -1.27
N GLY A 218 -15.62 -28.98 -2.32
CA GLY A 218 -14.19 -28.68 -2.36
C GLY A 218 -13.83 -27.20 -2.20
N TRP A 219 -14.76 -26.26 -2.01
CA TRP A 219 -14.39 -24.88 -1.63
C TRP A 219 -13.73 -24.85 -0.26
N TRP A 220 -14.34 -25.55 0.71
CA TRP A 220 -13.69 -25.85 1.97
C TRP A 220 -12.62 -26.93 1.79
N GLY A 221 -12.86 -27.98 1.02
CA GLY A 221 -11.89 -29.08 0.84
C GLY A 221 -10.55 -28.69 0.21
N GLY A 222 -10.48 -27.65 -0.63
CA GLY A 222 -9.25 -27.15 -1.24
C GLY A 222 -8.48 -26.19 -0.33
N MET A 223 -9.19 -25.33 0.41
CA MET A 223 -8.57 -24.46 1.43
C MET A 223 -8.17 -25.25 2.67
N ILE A 224 -9.05 -26.12 3.19
CA ILE A 224 -8.75 -27.13 4.20
C ILE A 224 -7.70 -28.07 3.64
N GLY A 225 -7.72 -28.44 2.36
CA GLY A 225 -6.71 -29.31 1.74
C GLY A 225 -5.32 -28.68 1.71
N LEU A 226 -5.20 -27.42 1.29
CA LEU A 226 -3.93 -26.68 1.30
C LEU A 226 -3.48 -26.39 2.74
N PHE A 227 -4.42 -25.99 3.61
CA PHE A 227 -4.15 -25.75 5.03
C PHE A 227 -3.75 -27.05 5.75
N VAL A 228 -4.44 -28.17 5.55
CA VAL A 228 -4.14 -29.49 6.10
C VAL A 228 -2.91 -30.09 5.43
N MET A 229 -2.61 -29.79 4.17
CA MET A 229 -1.36 -30.20 3.53
C MET A 229 -0.19 -29.41 4.08
N MET A 230 -0.31 -28.09 4.29
CA MET A 230 0.78 -27.28 4.85
C MET A 230 0.95 -27.48 6.35
N LEU A 231 -0.15 -27.60 7.10
CA LEU A 231 -0.17 -28.00 8.50
C LEU A 231 0.32 -29.44 8.64
N GLY A 232 -0.08 -30.33 7.73
CA GLY A 232 0.35 -31.71 7.63
C GLY A 232 1.82 -31.84 7.28
N VAL A 233 2.37 -31.01 6.39
CA VAL A 233 3.81 -30.90 6.12
C VAL A 233 4.54 -30.35 7.33
N SER A 234 3.99 -29.35 8.03
CA SER A 234 4.58 -28.80 9.25
C SER A 234 4.60 -29.84 10.39
N VAL A 235 3.51 -30.58 10.56
CA VAL A 235 3.35 -31.68 11.53
C VAL A 235 4.18 -32.89 11.11
N TYR A 236 4.26 -33.20 9.82
CA TYR A 236 5.10 -34.27 9.28
C TYR A 236 6.57 -33.94 9.42
N LEU A 237 7.01 -32.71 9.17
CA LEU A 237 8.39 -32.26 9.42
C LEU A 237 8.70 -32.28 10.91
N ALA A 238 7.77 -31.86 11.77
CA ALA A 238 7.90 -31.98 13.21
C ALA A 238 7.99 -33.45 13.66
N ARG A 239 7.16 -34.34 13.10
CA ARG A 239 7.12 -35.77 13.42
C ARG A 239 8.33 -36.52 12.86
N TRP A 240 8.74 -36.24 11.62
CA TRP A 240 9.94 -36.77 10.98
C TRP A 240 11.18 -36.35 11.76
N TYR A 241 11.26 -35.10 12.21
CA TYR A 241 12.32 -34.65 13.09
C TYR A 241 12.28 -35.37 14.46
N MET A 242 11.10 -35.57 15.05
CA MET A 242 10.95 -36.37 16.27
C MET A 242 11.38 -37.84 16.09
N LEU A 243 11.06 -38.46 14.96
CA LEU A 243 11.40 -39.85 14.64
C LEU A 243 12.89 -40.03 14.30
N TYR A 244 13.47 -39.11 13.50
CA TYR A 244 14.91 -39.04 13.25
C TYR A 244 15.71 -38.93 14.57
N ARG A 245 15.12 -38.29 15.59
CA ARG A 245 15.76 -38.02 16.88
C ARG A 245 15.40 -38.99 18.00
N GLN A 246 14.32 -39.76 17.92
CA GLN A 246 14.06 -40.88 18.87
C GLN A 246 15.21 -41.92 18.85
N ASN A 247 16.02 -41.94 17.79
CA ASN A 247 17.29 -42.67 17.75
C ASN A 247 18.43 -42.02 18.58
N LYS A 248 18.21 -40.91 19.29
CA LYS A 248 19.14 -40.28 20.25
C LYS A 248 18.39 -39.80 21.49
N THR A 249 18.68 -40.44 22.62
CA THR A 249 18.09 -40.29 23.97
C THR A 249 17.76 -38.85 24.41
N GLY A 250 16.56 -38.67 25.00
CA GLY A 250 15.92 -37.38 25.28
C GLY A 250 16.11 -36.77 26.68
N SER A 251 15.83 -35.47 26.75
CA SER A 251 15.75 -34.60 27.93
C SER A 251 14.69 -33.47 27.72
N SER A 252 14.36 -32.70 28.76
CA SER A 252 13.30 -31.66 28.74
C SER A 252 13.60 -30.42 27.88
N GLU A 253 14.86 -30.24 27.44
CA GLU A 253 15.25 -29.22 26.44
C GLU A 253 14.73 -29.56 25.02
N ASP A 254 14.16 -30.74 24.81
CA ASP A 254 13.86 -31.30 23.49
C ASP A 254 12.50 -30.90 22.86
N LYS A 255 11.73 -30.00 23.49
CA LYS A 255 10.45 -29.50 22.95
C LYS A 255 10.57 -28.25 22.08
N GLU A 256 11.75 -27.65 21.97
CA GLU A 256 11.94 -26.37 21.25
C GLU A 256 11.57 -26.41 19.76
N PRO A 257 11.96 -27.43 18.97
CA PRO A 257 11.63 -27.48 17.54
C PRO A 257 10.12 -27.57 17.30
N VAL A 258 9.40 -28.28 18.19
CA VAL A 258 7.94 -28.42 18.12
C VAL A 258 7.25 -27.06 18.30
N HIS A 259 7.71 -26.24 19.25
CA HIS A 259 7.17 -24.90 19.45
C HIS A 259 7.42 -23.97 18.26
N PHE A 260 8.59 -24.09 17.62
CA PHE A 260 8.92 -23.30 16.44
C PHE A 260 8.04 -23.67 15.23
N PHE A 261 7.90 -24.95 14.91
CA PHE A 261 7.04 -25.39 13.80
C PHE A 261 5.56 -25.08 14.06
N ALA A 262 5.10 -25.19 15.32
CA ALA A 262 3.75 -24.77 15.70
C ALA A 262 3.55 -23.26 15.49
N ALA A 263 4.51 -22.42 15.91
CA ALA A 263 4.46 -20.98 15.68
C ALA A 263 4.49 -20.63 14.19
N ALA A 264 5.32 -21.32 13.39
CA ALA A 264 5.33 -21.16 11.95
C ALA A 264 3.97 -21.54 11.33
N GLY A 265 3.33 -22.61 11.79
CA GLY A 265 1.97 -22.97 11.38
C GLY A 265 0.93 -21.88 11.70
N VAL A 266 1.03 -21.24 12.87
CA VAL A 266 0.16 -20.11 13.24
C VAL A 266 0.39 -18.91 12.31
N HIS A 267 1.65 -18.52 12.09
CA HIS A 267 1.99 -17.39 11.20
C HIS A 267 1.60 -17.64 9.74
N LEU A 268 1.71 -18.90 9.29
CA LEU A 268 1.24 -19.31 7.97
C LEU A 268 -0.29 -19.23 7.89
N GLY A 269 -0.99 -19.73 8.91
CA GLY A 269 -2.45 -19.64 8.98
C GLY A 269 -2.93 -18.19 8.94
N ILE A 270 -2.27 -17.30 9.68
CA ILE A 270 -2.56 -15.85 9.65
C ILE A 270 -2.30 -15.25 8.27
N ALA A 271 -1.14 -15.52 7.66
CA ALA A 271 -0.85 -15.02 6.32
C ALA A 271 -1.82 -15.57 5.27
N ALA A 272 -2.18 -16.85 5.35
CA ALA A 272 -3.17 -17.47 4.46
C ALA A 272 -4.57 -16.90 4.67
N LEU A 273 -4.94 -16.54 5.90
CA LEU A 273 -6.18 -15.82 6.20
C LEU A 273 -6.15 -14.41 5.61
N LEU A 274 -5.07 -13.63 5.79
CA LEU A 274 -4.97 -12.29 5.20
C LEU A 274 -5.03 -12.31 3.66
N PHE A 275 -4.48 -13.35 3.05
CA PHE A 275 -4.46 -13.55 1.60
C PHE A 275 -5.52 -14.57 1.13
N TRP A 276 -6.54 -14.86 1.94
CA TRP A 276 -7.57 -15.84 1.61
C TRP A 276 -8.27 -15.57 0.26
N PRO A 277 -8.53 -14.29 -0.15
CA PRO A 277 -9.18 -14.03 -1.42
C PRO A 277 -8.29 -14.39 -2.62
N PHE A 278 -6.96 -14.23 -2.48
CA PHE A 278 -6.00 -14.65 -3.50
C PHE A 278 -6.04 -16.16 -3.71
N PHE A 279 -6.04 -16.96 -2.63
CA PHE A 279 -6.07 -18.41 -2.74
C PHE A 279 -7.43 -18.98 -3.14
N SER A 280 -8.53 -18.39 -2.65
CA SER A 280 -9.88 -18.91 -2.89
C SER A 280 -10.52 -18.39 -4.19
N ARG A 281 -10.34 -17.10 -4.49
CA ARG A 281 -10.97 -16.39 -5.62
C ARG A 281 -9.99 -16.09 -6.75
N GLY A 282 -8.68 -16.22 -6.53
CA GLY A 282 -7.66 -15.81 -7.50
C GLY A 282 -7.46 -14.30 -7.57
N GLU A 283 -7.90 -13.57 -6.55
CA GLU A 283 -7.84 -12.11 -6.51
C GLU A 283 -6.44 -11.62 -6.15
N ILE A 284 -5.84 -10.82 -7.04
CA ILE A 284 -4.55 -10.20 -6.80
C ILE A 284 -4.66 -9.01 -5.84
N LEU A 285 -3.63 -8.81 -5.04
CA LEU A 285 -3.55 -7.68 -4.11
C LEU A 285 -3.12 -6.43 -4.88
N ILE A 286 -4.09 -5.61 -5.25
CA ILE A 286 -3.89 -4.29 -5.83
C ILE A 286 -4.36 -3.31 -4.77
N SER A 287 -3.44 -2.60 -4.15
CA SER A 287 -3.76 -1.76 -2.99
C SER A 287 -3.24 -0.34 -3.16
N SER A 288 -4.04 0.66 -2.81
CA SER A 288 -3.79 2.11 -2.91
C SER A 288 -3.61 2.71 -4.31
N ALA A 289 -3.86 4.02 -4.39
CA ALA A 289 -3.57 4.85 -5.55
C ALA A 289 -2.07 4.87 -5.88
N ASP A 290 -1.19 4.78 -4.87
CA ASP A 290 0.26 4.88 -5.05
C ASP A 290 0.83 3.61 -5.72
N ASN A 291 0.40 2.40 -5.33
CA ASN A 291 0.88 1.21 -6.05
C ASN A 291 0.43 1.24 -7.51
N PHE A 292 -0.81 1.64 -7.78
CA PHE A 292 -1.36 1.64 -9.14
C PHE A 292 -0.84 2.78 -10.02
N GLY A 293 -0.72 3.98 -9.46
CA GLY A 293 -0.32 5.20 -10.14
C GLY A 293 1.17 5.50 -10.05
N GLU A 294 1.97 4.73 -9.31
CA GLU A 294 3.40 5.04 -9.17
C GLU A 294 4.27 3.78 -9.20
N ILE A 295 3.99 2.82 -8.32
CA ILE A 295 4.93 1.75 -8.00
C ILE A 295 4.88 0.62 -9.04
N PHE A 296 3.70 0.16 -9.46
CA PHE A 296 3.57 -0.87 -10.50
C PHE A 296 4.07 -0.40 -11.87
N PRO A 297 3.77 0.82 -12.35
CA PRO A 297 4.38 1.32 -13.57
C PRO A 297 5.91 1.32 -13.53
N LEU A 298 6.49 1.75 -12.41
CA LEU A 298 7.93 1.73 -12.21
C LEU A 298 8.49 0.31 -12.10
N PHE A 299 7.73 -0.64 -11.54
CA PHE A 299 8.09 -2.06 -11.52
C PHE A 299 8.20 -2.64 -12.93
N PHE A 300 7.23 -2.38 -13.81
CA PHE A 300 7.28 -2.82 -15.20
C PHE A 300 8.43 -2.15 -15.98
N LEU A 301 8.64 -0.85 -15.79
CA LEU A 301 9.81 -0.18 -16.38
C LEU A 301 11.12 -0.82 -15.90
N SER A 302 11.24 -1.10 -14.59
CA SER A 302 12.40 -1.77 -14.00
C SER A 302 12.60 -3.18 -14.56
N LYS A 303 11.52 -3.93 -14.77
CA LYS A 303 11.53 -5.24 -15.40
C LYS A 303 12.02 -5.19 -16.84
N HIS A 304 11.47 -4.31 -17.68
CA HIS A 304 11.89 -4.16 -19.07
C HIS A 304 13.36 -3.75 -19.17
N ASN A 305 13.76 -2.76 -18.37
CA ASN A 305 15.16 -2.33 -18.29
C ASN A 305 16.08 -3.47 -17.84
N PHE A 306 15.67 -4.27 -16.84
CA PHE A 306 16.44 -5.43 -16.39
C PHE A 306 16.65 -6.47 -17.50
N LEU A 307 15.61 -6.76 -18.29
CA LEU A 307 15.73 -7.69 -19.42
C LEU A 307 16.63 -7.14 -20.52
N ASN A 308 16.54 -5.84 -20.84
CA ASN A 308 17.42 -5.19 -21.82
C ASN A 308 18.89 -5.21 -21.38
N ILE A 309 19.15 -5.01 -20.08
CA ILE A 309 20.49 -5.12 -19.49
C ILE A 309 21.04 -6.54 -19.65
N LEU A 310 20.24 -7.57 -19.36
CA LEU A 310 20.67 -8.96 -19.52
C LEU A 310 20.85 -9.36 -20.99
N GLY A 311 20.04 -8.81 -21.89
CA GLY A 311 20.17 -9.00 -23.34
C GLY A 311 21.37 -8.28 -23.96
N GLY A 312 22.04 -7.39 -23.22
CA GLY A 312 23.15 -6.58 -23.73
C GLY A 312 22.71 -5.44 -24.65
N GLU A 313 21.42 -5.10 -24.67
CA GLU A 313 20.85 -4.08 -25.55
C GLU A 313 21.11 -2.65 -25.04
N SER A 314 21.05 -2.45 -23.71
CA SER A 314 21.22 -1.15 -23.05
C SER A 314 21.49 -1.32 -21.56
N LEU A 315 22.22 -0.38 -20.95
CA LEU A 315 22.38 -0.25 -19.50
C LEU A 315 21.19 0.46 -18.81
N ALA A 316 20.24 1.00 -19.59
CA ALA A 316 19.04 1.69 -19.14
C ALA A 316 19.29 2.84 -18.14
N LEU A 317 20.25 3.71 -18.46
CA LEU A 317 20.77 4.76 -17.58
C LEU A 317 19.84 5.97 -17.50
N TRP A 318 19.03 6.24 -18.53
CA TRP A 318 18.09 7.37 -18.63
C TRP A 318 16.63 6.89 -18.71
N ASN A 319 15.73 7.64 -18.06
CA ASN A 319 14.29 7.49 -18.18
C ASN A 319 13.70 8.67 -18.98
N PRO A 320 13.38 8.51 -20.27
CA PRO A 320 12.88 9.58 -21.14
C PRO A 320 11.37 9.88 -20.96
N TYR A 321 10.68 9.16 -20.08
CA TYR A 321 9.21 9.16 -20.04
C TYR A 321 8.61 10.12 -19.00
N ALA A 322 9.41 10.71 -18.13
CA ALA A 322 8.93 11.66 -17.12
C ALA A 322 9.90 12.85 -16.98
N HIS A 323 9.36 14.02 -16.59
CA HIS A 323 10.17 15.21 -16.24
C HIS A 323 11.13 15.67 -17.34
N ASN A 324 10.73 15.52 -18.61
CA ASN A 324 11.57 15.79 -19.80
C ASN A 324 12.84 14.93 -19.86
N GLY A 325 12.86 13.82 -19.11
CA GLY A 325 14.01 12.95 -18.94
C GLY A 325 14.65 13.08 -17.57
N ILE A 326 14.96 11.94 -16.92
CA ILE A 326 15.72 11.91 -15.66
C ILE A 326 16.67 10.71 -15.61
N PRO A 327 17.76 10.76 -14.82
CA PRO A 327 18.58 9.58 -14.59
C PRO A 327 17.76 8.45 -13.94
N PHE A 328 17.84 7.24 -14.50
CA PHE A 328 17.01 6.12 -14.04
C PHE A 328 17.45 5.59 -12.67
N PHE A 329 18.76 5.50 -12.44
CA PHE A 329 19.34 4.97 -11.21
C PHE A 329 19.31 5.98 -10.05
N SER A 330 19.10 7.27 -10.27
CA SER A 330 18.91 8.22 -9.16
C SER A 330 17.55 8.08 -8.48
N ASN A 331 16.58 7.41 -9.11
CA ASN A 331 15.27 7.19 -8.53
C ASN A 331 15.30 6.15 -7.39
N HIS A 332 15.04 6.59 -6.16
CA HIS A 332 15.04 5.72 -4.98
C HIS A 332 13.82 4.78 -4.87
N TRP A 333 12.84 4.91 -5.76
CA TRP A 333 11.74 3.95 -5.92
C TRP A 333 12.03 2.89 -6.99
N ASN A 334 13.23 2.86 -7.57
CA ASN A 334 13.55 1.90 -8.61
C ASN A 334 13.50 0.46 -8.07
N MET A 335 12.64 -0.36 -8.67
CA MET A 335 12.34 -1.72 -8.20
C MET A 335 13.43 -2.72 -8.57
N LEU A 336 14.34 -2.34 -9.46
CA LEU A 336 15.49 -3.14 -9.88
C LEU A 336 16.46 -3.39 -8.72
N TYR A 337 16.55 -2.47 -7.76
CA TYR A 337 17.52 -2.59 -6.67
C TYR A 337 17.25 -3.77 -5.73
N TYR A 338 16.00 -4.12 -5.51
CA TYR A 338 15.64 -5.13 -4.51
C TYR A 338 15.71 -6.55 -5.12
N PRO A 339 16.66 -7.40 -4.70
CA PRO A 339 16.97 -8.65 -5.42
C PRO A 339 15.86 -9.70 -5.37
N LEU A 340 14.94 -9.65 -4.38
CA LEU A 340 13.79 -10.56 -4.35
C LEU A 340 12.74 -10.24 -5.44
N ASN A 341 12.88 -9.14 -6.18
CA ASN A 341 12.05 -8.84 -7.34
C ASN A 341 12.56 -9.53 -8.62
N TRP A 342 13.85 -9.87 -8.71
CA TRP A 342 14.46 -10.35 -9.96
C TRP A 342 13.83 -11.64 -10.50
N PRO A 343 13.45 -12.65 -9.69
CA PRO A 343 12.75 -13.82 -10.21
C PRO A 343 11.42 -13.48 -10.92
N ILE A 344 10.74 -12.42 -10.47
CA ILE A 344 9.47 -11.96 -11.06
C ILE A 344 9.72 -11.27 -12.41
N PHE A 345 10.90 -10.67 -12.61
CA PHE A 345 11.25 -10.02 -13.88
C PHE A 345 11.40 -10.99 -15.05
N PHE A 346 11.52 -12.30 -14.81
CA PHE A 346 11.53 -13.30 -15.87
C PHE A 346 10.14 -13.84 -16.25
N LEU A 347 9.10 -13.53 -15.47
CA LEU A 347 7.74 -14.01 -15.74
C LEU A 347 7.07 -13.19 -16.85
N PRO A 348 6.14 -13.75 -17.64
CA PRO A 348 5.31 -12.95 -18.55
C PRO A 348 4.57 -11.84 -17.79
N ASP A 349 4.36 -10.68 -18.42
CA ASP A 349 3.70 -9.53 -17.79
C ASP A 349 2.38 -9.91 -17.12
N ALA A 350 1.55 -10.69 -17.83
CA ALA A 350 0.27 -11.23 -17.36
C ALA A 350 0.32 -11.92 -15.98
N GLN A 351 1.49 -12.41 -15.56
CA GLN A 351 1.70 -13.14 -14.32
C GLN A 351 2.36 -12.31 -13.21
N VAL A 352 2.91 -11.13 -13.53
CA VAL A 352 3.69 -10.30 -12.60
C VAL A 352 2.90 -9.96 -11.33
N MET A 353 1.64 -9.53 -11.46
CA MET A 353 0.84 -9.14 -10.29
C MET A 353 0.46 -10.31 -9.39
N THR A 354 0.21 -11.47 -9.99
CA THR A 354 -0.01 -12.73 -9.25
C THR A 354 1.24 -13.10 -8.46
N ALA A 355 2.41 -13.02 -9.09
CA ALA A 355 3.69 -13.31 -8.45
C ALA A 355 4.05 -12.29 -7.34
N LEU A 356 3.76 -11.00 -7.55
CA LEU A 356 3.94 -9.96 -6.52
C LEU A 356 3.02 -10.18 -5.33
N THR A 357 1.75 -10.53 -5.57
CA THR A 357 0.79 -10.87 -4.51
C THR A 357 1.28 -12.05 -3.69
N PHE A 358 1.75 -13.10 -4.38
CA PHE A 358 2.31 -14.28 -3.73
C PHE A 358 3.59 -13.93 -2.93
N LYS A 359 4.49 -13.11 -3.49
CA LYS A 359 5.68 -12.61 -2.79
C LYS A 359 5.30 -11.86 -1.51
N MET A 360 4.29 -10.99 -1.55
CA MET A 360 3.83 -10.28 -0.36
C MET A 360 3.28 -11.24 0.71
N PHE A 361 2.47 -12.22 0.33
CA PHE A 361 2.01 -13.30 1.25
C PHE A 361 3.20 -13.95 1.97
N LEU A 362 4.25 -14.23 1.21
CA LEU A 362 5.44 -14.91 1.66
C LEU A 362 6.28 -14.06 2.61
N GLU A 363 6.47 -12.79 2.30
CA GLU A 363 7.17 -11.84 3.16
C GLU A 363 6.40 -11.62 4.46
N VAL A 364 5.07 -11.55 4.43
CA VAL A 364 4.22 -11.48 5.64
C VAL A 364 4.32 -12.74 6.50
N PHE A 365 4.32 -13.92 5.88
CA PHE A 365 4.53 -15.19 6.59
C PHE A 365 5.92 -15.23 7.25
N LEU A 366 6.97 -14.96 6.46
CA LEU A 366 8.35 -15.03 6.93
C LEU A 366 8.67 -13.97 7.98
N LEU A 367 8.06 -12.78 7.89
CA LEU A 367 8.14 -11.74 8.90
C LEU A 367 7.65 -12.28 10.25
N GLY A 368 6.50 -12.96 10.29
CA GLY A 368 5.97 -13.58 11.51
C GLY A 368 6.94 -14.60 12.10
N VAL A 369 7.49 -15.48 11.26
CA VAL A 369 8.47 -16.51 11.68
C VAL A 369 9.77 -15.88 12.21
N CYS A 370 10.31 -14.88 11.53
CA CYS A 370 11.52 -14.18 11.96
C CYS A 370 11.29 -13.42 13.26
N ALA A 371 10.16 -12.72 13.37
CA ALA A 371 9.76 -12.04 14.60
C ALA A 371 9.61 -13.02 15.76
N TYR A 372 9.01 -14.20 15.55
CA TYR A 372 8.93 -15.24 16.57
C TYR A 372 10.32 -15.71 17.01
N GLY A 373 11.21 -16.01 16.06
CA GLY A 373 12.59 -16.44 16.36
C GLY A 373 13.35 -15.38 17.17
N PHE A 374 13.23 -14.11 16.79
CA PHE A 374 13.80 -12.98 17.50
C PHE A 374 13.25 -12.86 18.93
N PHE A 375 11.92 -12.75 19.10
CA PHE A 375 11.29 -12.60 20.42
C PHE A 375 11.48 -13.83 21.30
N LYS A 376 11.58 -15.03 20.73
CA LYS A 376 11.85 -16.26 21.47
C LYS A 376 13.19 -16.20 22.19
N ILE A 377 14.23 -15.69 21.53
CA ILE A 377 15.56 -15.55 22.12
C ILE A 377 15.60 -14.37 23.10
N GLU A 378 14.95 -13.25 22.75
CA GLU A 378 14.94 -12.06 23.61
C GLU A 378 14.20 -12.29 24.92
N LEU A 379 12.97 -12.79 24.84
CA LEU A 379 12.08 -13.00 25.99
C LEU A 379 12.35 -14.32 26.71
N ASN A 380 12.99 -15.29 26.05
CA ASN A 380 13.11 -16.67 26.56
C ASN A 380 11.74 -17.30 26.92
N SER A 381 10.68 -16.99 26.16
CA SER A 381 9.34 -17.58 26.34
C SER A 381 8.67 -17.85 25.02
N SER A 382 8.26 -19.09 24.77
CA SER A 382 7.57 -19.46 23.52
C SER A 382 6.17 -18.84 23.42
N ARG A 383 5.47 -18.68 24.55
CA ARG A 383 4.10 -18.15 24.59
C ARG A 383 4.06 -16.65 24.31
N TRP A 384 4.90 -15.90 25.02
CA TRP A 384 4.96 -14.45 24.87
C TRP A 384 5.71 -14.04 23.62
N ALA A 385 6.65 -14.86 23.12
CA ALA A 385 7.21 -14.66 21.78
C ALA A 385 6.15 -14.81 20.69
N LEU A 386 5.27 -15.83 20.76
CA LEU A 386 4.17 -15.99 19.81
C LEU A 386 3.17 -14.83 19.90
N PHE A 387 2.86 -14.37 21.12
CA PHE A 387 2.01 -13.20 21.32
C PHE A 387 2.63 -11.96 20.65
N SER A 388 3.89 -11.65 20.97
CA SER A 388 4.62 -10.50 20.40
C SER A 388 4.77 -10.59 18.88
N SER A 389 5.10 -11.77 18.33
CA SER A 389 5.27 -11.95 16.89
C SER A 389 3.96 -11.85 16.13
N VAL A 390 2.85 -12.35 16.67
CA VAL A 390 1.51 -12.22 16.07
C VAL A 390 1.05 -10.77 16.11
N THR A 391 1.23 -10.07 17.23
CA THR A 391 0.96 -8.63 17.30
C THR A 391 1.81 -7.86 16.28
N CYS A 392 3.08 -8.22 16.12
CA CYS A 392 3.94 -7.59 15.11
C CYS A 392 3.49 -7.90 13.67
N GLN A 393 3.03 -9.12 13.40
CA GLN A 393 2.52 -9.58 12.10
C GLN A 393 1.11 -9.06 11.78
N LEU A 394 0.39 -8.44 12.73
CA LEU A 394 -0.97 -7.95 12.50
C LEU A 394 -1.16 -6.48 12.87
N CYS A 395 -0.11 -5.78 13.31
CA CYS A 395 -0.20 -4.36 13.62
C CYS A 395 -0.56 -3.53 12.38
N SER A 396 -1.19 -2.38 12.59
CA SER A 396 -1.69 -1.54 11.48
C SER A 396 -0.60 -1.04 10.55
N LEU A 397 0.65 -0.92 11.03
CA LEU A 397 1.77 -0.60 10.16
C LEU A 397 1.94 -1.65 9.05
N LEU A 398 1.85 -2.95 9.38
CA LEU A 398 1.94 -3.99 8.35
C LEU A 398 0.82 -3.85 7.32
N ILE A 399 -0.40 -3.56 7.76
CA ILE A 399 -1.53 -3.37 6.85
C ILE A 399 -1.32 -2.18 5.92
N PHE A 400 -0.80 -1.07 6.44
CA PHE A 400 -0.35 0.02 5.58
C PHE A 400 0.77 -0.40 4.62
N THR A 401 1.72 -1.21 5.07
CA THR A 401 2.76 -1.70 4.16
C THR A 401 2.18 -2.58 3.05
N LEU A 402 1.05 -3.30 3.28
CA LEU A 402 0.30 -3.97 2.19
C LEU A 402 -0.27 -3.00 1.16
N THR A 403 -0.44 -1.73 1.52
CA THR A 403 -0.85 -0.67 0.59
C THR A 403 0.31 0.00 -0.13
N ILE A 404 1.56 -0.30 0.24
CA ILE A 404 2.80 0.19 -0.40
C ILE A 404 3.82 -0.96 -0.36
N PHE A 405 3.79 -1.87 -1.35
CA PHE A 405 4.45 -3.18 -1.24
C PHE A 405 5.96 -3.13 -0.92
N PRO A 406 6.77 -2.14 -1.36
CA PRO A 406 8.17 -2.10 -0.99
C PRO A 406 8.41 -1.94 0.52
N THR A 407 7.43 -1.40 1.24
CA THR A 407 7.50 -1.24 2.70
C THR A 407 7.38 -2.59 3.42
N ILE A 408 6.63 -3.56 2.87
CA ILE A 408 6.59 -4.94 3.41
C ILE A 408 7.96 -5.59 3.29
N SER A 409 8.56 -5.45 2.10
CA SER A 409 9.88 -5.97 1.80
C SER A 409 10.92 -5.44 2.80
N LEU A 410 10.89 -4.13 3.12
CA LEU A 410 11.74 -3.58 4.17
C LEU A 410 11.44 -4.18 5.55
N PHE A 411 10.17 -4.26 5.94
CA PHE A 411 9.81 -4.71 7.28
C PHE A 411 10.18 -6.20 7.50
N PHE A 412 10.01 -7.02 6.47
CA PHE A 412 10.55 -8.37 6.42
C PHE A 412 12.08 -8.36 6.53
N ALA A 413 12.79 -7.56 5.72
CA ALA A 413 14.25 -7.50 5.77
C ALA A 413 14.79 -7.09 7.16
N MET A 414 14.13 -6.14 7.83
CA MET A 414 14.47 -5.71 9.19
C MET A 414 14.27 -6.82 10.23
N THR A 415 13.11 -7.49 10.21
CA THR A 415 12.82 -8.58 11.15
C THR A 415 13.70 -9.80 10.89
N PHE A 416 14.01 -10.08 9.62
CA PHE A 416 14.98 -11.10 9.22
C PHE A 416 16.38 -10.76 9.76
N TYR A 417 16.87 -9.53 9.56
CA TYR A 417 18.15 -9.07 10.12
C TYR A 417 18.19 -9.25 11.65
N LEU A 418 17.15 -8.81 12.37
CA LEU A 418 17.10 -8.94 13.83
C LEU A 418 17.12 -10.39 14.28
N TYR A 419 16.37 -11.26 13.60
CA TYR A 419 16.43 -12.69 13.85
C TYR A 419 17.86 -13.22 13.69
N ILE A 420 18.55 -12.84 12.61
CA ILE A 420 19.95 -13.23 12.38
C ILE A 420 20.84 -12.72 13.52
N VAL A 421 20.80 -11.43 13.88
CA VAL A 421 21.62 -10.86 14.96
C VAL A 421 21.36 -11.56 16.31
N TRP A 422 20.12 -11.89 16.63
CA TRP A 422 19.78 -12.55 17.90
C TRP A 422 20.18 -14.01 17.99
N SER A 423 20.44 -14.66 16.86
CA SER A 423 20.77 -16.09 16.78
C SER A 423 22.19 -16.36 16.27
N LEU A 424 23.07 -15.34 16.26
CA LEU A 424 24.45 -15.46 15.75
C LEU A 424 25.24 -16.56 16.46
N GLU A 425 25.07 -16.69 17.78
CA GLU A 425 25.80 -17.65 18.61
C GLU A 425 25.40 -19.10 18.31
N GLN A 426 24.28 -19.31 17.60
CA GLN A 426 23.72 -20.63 17.28
C GLN A 426 24.19 -21.16 15.91
N ARG A 427 24.93 -20.36 15.13
CA ARG A 427 25.33 -20.68 13.75
C ARG A 427 26.84 -20.62 13.55
N LYS A 428 27.30 -21.31 12.49
CA LYS A 428 28.69 -21.23 12.04
C LYS A 428 28.99 -19.84 11.47
N LEU A 429 30.25 -19.43 11.58
CA LEU A 429 30.76 -18.12 11.16
C LEU A 429 30.42 -17.79 9.70
N LEU A 430 30.63 -18.74 8.78
CA LEU A 430 30.28 -18.57 7.36
C LEU A 430 28.82 -18.17 7.15
N TRP A 431 27.90 -18.88 7.81
CA TRP A 431 26.47 -18.61 7.66
C TRP A 431 26.07 -17.29 8.30
N ASN A 432 26.71 -16.91 9.41
CA ASN A 432 26.51 -15.58 9.99
C ASN A 432 26.93 -14.49 9.01
N TYR A 433 28.12 -14.59 8.43
CA TYR A 433 28.61 -13.61 7.46
C TYR A 433 27.69 -13.49 6.23
N LEU A 434 27.31 -14.62 5.62
CA LEU A 434 26.43 -14.64 4.44
C LEU A 434 25.03 -14.08 4.74
N LEU A 435 24.38 -14.53 5.81
CA LEU A 435 23.02 -14.11 6.15
C LEU A 435 22.97 -12.66 6.64
N LEU A 436 23.99 -12.19 7.38
CA LEU A 436 24.11 -10.78 7.76
C LEU A 436 24.29 -9.91 6.52
N THR A 437 25.22 -10.27 5.62
CA THR A 437 25.46 -9.49 4.40
C THR A 437 24.18 -9.45 3.55
N PHE A 438 23.53 -10.60 3.35
CA PHE A 438 22.29 -10.67 2.57
C PHE A 438 21.15 -9.86 3.21
N SER A 439 20.90 -10.00 4.51
CA SER A 439 19.85 -9.23 5.20
C SER A 439 20.12 -7.72 5.18
N MET A 440 21.37 -7.29 5.35
CA MET A 440 21.77 -5.89 5.22
C MET A 440 21.59 -5.37 3.80
N VAL A 441 21.94 -6.15 2.76
CA VAL A 441 21.67 -5.80 1.36
C VAL A 441 20.16 -5.64 1.13
N LEU A 442 19.32 -6.55 1.63
CA LEU A 442 17.85 -6.41 1.51
C LEU A 442 17.34 -5.12 2.14
N VAL A 443 17.84 -4.75 3.33
CA VAL A 443 17.50 -3.47 3.96
C VAL A 443 17.99 -2.29 3.11
N LEU A 444 19.27 -2.28 2.73
CA LEU A 444 19.90 -1.20 1.97
C LEU A 444 19.41 -1.07 0.54
N THR A 445 18.78 -2.09 -0.03
CA THR A 445 18.25 -2.09 -1.41
C THR A 445 16.74 -1.97 -1.49
N SER A 446 16.04 -2.02 -0.36
CA SER A 446 14.60 -1.79 -0.31
C SER A 446 14.24 -0.41 -0.90
N ALA A 447 13.06 -0.30 -1.50
CA ALA A 447 12.62 0.97 -2.05
C ALA A 447 12.37 1.98 -0.92
N ASN A 448 12.52 3.26 -1.25
CA ASN A 448 12.40 4.40 -0.34
C ASN A 448 13.57 4.57 0.65
N THR A 449 14.44 5.54 0.34
CA THR A 449 15.66 5.83 1.10
C THR A 449 15.39 6.26 2.53
N ALA A 450 14.32 7.02 2.78
CA ALA A 450 14.02 7.51 4.12
C ALA A 450 13.55 6.37 5.05
N PHE A 451 12.66 5.49 4.59
CA PHE A 451 12.32 4.25 5.32
C PHE A 451 13.56 3.39 5.61
N THR A 452 14.44 3.23 4.62
CA THR A 452 15.71 2.50 4.78
C THR A 452 16.60 3.12 5.86
N LEU A 453 16.69 4.46 5.92
CA LEU A 453 17.49 5.19 6.89
C LEU A 453 16.97 5.01 8.31
N TYR A 454 15.67 5.22 8.54
CA TYR A 454 15.07 5.02 9.88
C TYR A 454 15.16 3.56 10.31
N GLY A 455 14.78 2.62 9.42
CA GLY A 455 14.90 1.20 9.69
C GLY A 455 16.34 0.82 10.05
N GLY A 456 17.32 1.26 9.26
CA GLY A 456 18.75 1.05 9.52
C GLY A 456 19.22 1.60 10.86
N LEU A 457 18.79 2.81 11.24
CA LEU A 457 19.12 3.40 12.54
C LEU A 457 18.58 2.54 13.69
N ALA A 458 17.33 2.07 13.62
CA ALA A 458 16.79 1.12 14.60
C ALA A 458 17.67 -0.14 14.68
N LEU A 459 18.03 -0.73 13.54
CA LEU A 459 18.85 -1.93 13.51
C LEU A 459 20.24 -1.71 14.14
N VAL A 460 20.86 -0.55 13.94
CA VAL A 460 22.13 -0.19 14.59
C VAL A 460 21.95 -0.10 16.10
N VAL A 461 20.96 0.66 16.60
CA VAL A 461 20.67 0.79 18.04
C VAL A 461 20.44 -0.58 18.69
N LEU A 462 19.64 -1.44 18.04
CA LEU A 462 19.33 -2.78 18.53
C LEU A 462 20.54 -3.73 18.48
N THR A 463 21.40 -3.60 17.48
CA THR A 463 22.64 -4.39 17.38
C THR A 463 23.63 -3.99 18.47
N VAL A 464 23.79 -2.69 18.73
CA VAL A 464 24.61 -2.18 19.85
C VAL A 464 24.05 -2.66 21.18
N TYR A 465 22.73 -2.61 21.37
CA TYR A 465 22.08 -3.19 22.56
C TYR A 465 22.42 -4.66 22.75
N ARG A 466 22.34 -5.47 21.69
CA ARG A 466 22.70 -6.90 21.74
C ARG A 466 24.17 -7.09 22.10
N ALA A 467 25.07 -6.30 21.50
CA ALA A 467 26.50 -6.36 21.76
C ALA A 467 26.83 -6.05 23.22
N VAL A 468 26.25 -4.99 23.78
CA VAL A 468 26.46 -4.57 25.18
C VAL A 468 25.89 -5.59 26.17
N ASN A 469 24.72 -6.17 25.89
CA ASN A 469 24.07 -7.04 26.87
C ASN A 469 24.52 -8.50 26.82
N VAL A 470 25.00 -8.98 25.67
CA VAL A 470 25.34 -10.39 25.49
C VAL A 470 26.83 -10.57 25.24
N TRP A 471 27.40 -9.86 24.26
CA TRP A 471 28.79 -10.09 23.88
C TRP A 471 29.78 -9.39 24.81
N ALA A 472 29.41 -8.27 25.45
CA ALA A 472 30.30 -7.58 26.38
C ALA A 472 30.76 -8.45 27.57
N GLN A 473 30.02 -9.53 27.84
CA GLN A 473 30.35 -10.51 28.88
C GLN A 473 31.53 -11.40 28.51
N ASP A 474 31.85 -11.55 27.22
CA ASP A 474 32.99 -12.31 26.70
C ASP A 474 33.71 -11.51 25.60
N ARG A 475 34.90 -10.97 25.92
CA ARG A 475 35.71 -10.18 24.98
C ARG A 475 35.94 -10.89 23.64
N ARG A 476 36.05 -12.22 23.63
CA ARG A 476 36.22 -12.98 22.38
C ARG A 476 34.96 -12.90 21.52
N GLN A 477 33.77 -12.95 22.11
CA GLN A 477 32.52 -12.81 21.36
C GLN A 477 32.34 -11.42 20.80
N ILE A 478 32.77 -10.36 21.51
CA ILE A 478 32.75 -8.99 20.96
C ILE A 478 33.54 -8.94 19.65
N TRP A 479 34.77 -9.45 19.64
CA TRP A 479 35.63 -9.41 18.46
C TRP A 479 35.13 -10.30 17.33
N VAL A 480 34.69 -11.52 17.64
CA VAL A 480 34.20 -12.47 16.61
C VAL A 480 32.87 -12.01 16.03
N GLN A 481 31.86 -11.77 16.87
CA GLN A 481 30.51 -11.40 16.39
C GLN A 481 30.49 -9.96 15.88
N GLY A 482 31.09 -9.02 16.61
CA GLY A 482 31.22 -7.62 16.19
C GLY A 482 32.05 -7.48 14.92
N GLY A 483 33.15 -8.21 14.81
CA GLY A 483 33.96 -8.25 13.58
C GLY A 483 33.18 -8.83 12.40
N THR A 484 32.40 -9.90 12.60
CA THR A 484 31.56 -10.49 11.55
C THR A 484 30.49 -9.52 11.06
N ILE A 485 29.81 -8.83 11.98
CA ILE A 485 28.81 -7.81 11.65
C ILE A 485 29.47 -6.63 10.93
N GLY A 486 30.62 -6.16 11.40
CA GLY A 486 31.36 -5.06 10.77
C GLY A 486 31.77 -5.39 9.33
N MET A 487 32.33 -6.59 9.11
CA MET A 487 32.71 -7.04 7.78
C MET A 487 31.49 -7.26 6.87
N ALA A 488 30.40 -7.82 7.39
CA ALA A 488 29.14 -7.96 6.66
C ALA A 488 28.57 -6.58 6.28
N ALA A 489 28.64 -5.59 7.16
CA ALA A 489 28.19 -4.22 6.91
C ALA A 489 29.01 -3.55 5.81
N VAL A 490 30.35 -3.63 5.88
CA VAL A 490 31.23 -3.10 4.81
C VAL A 490 30.91 -3.76 3.47
N THR A 491 30.78 -5.09 3.46
CA THR A 491 30.44 -5.84 2.26
C THR A 491 29.08 -5.43 1.69
N ALA A 492 28.05 -5.33 2.55
CA ALA A 492 26.69 -4.96 2.15
C ALA A 492 26.60 -3.53 1.62
N VAL A 493 27.31 -2.57 2.23
CA VAL A 493 27.39 -1.17 1.77
C VAL A 493 28.07 -1.10 0.40
N LEU A 494 29.18 -1.82 0.21
CA LEU A 494 29.85 -1.88 -1.09
C LEU A 494 28.93 -2.47 -2.15
N ILE A 495 28.31 -3.64 -1.90
CA ILE A 495 27.36 -4.27 -2.84
C ILE A 495 26.21 -3.30 -3.18
N SER A 496 25.69 -2.58 -2.18
CA SER A 496 24.56 -1.66 -2.35
C SER A 496 24.95 -0.29 -2.89
N ALA A 497 26.24 -0.03 -3.18
CA ALA A 497 26.73 1.26 -3.64
C ALA A 497 26.02 1.73 -4.92
N VAL A 498 25.75 0.81 -5.85
CA VAL A 498 25.00 1.05 -7.10
C VAL A 498 23.64 1.72 -6.88
N ARG A 499 23.01 1.52 -5.72
CA ARG A 499 21.81 2.25 -5.29
C ARG A 499 22.15 3.49 -4.48
N ILE A 500 22.96 3.33 -3.43
CA ILE A 500 23.13 4.34 -2.39
C ILE A 500 23.65 5.66 -2.98
N LEU A 501 24.72 5.60 -3.78
CA LEU A 501 25.36 6.82 -4.28
C LEU A 501 24.50 7.59 -5.29
N PRO A 502 23.96 6.96 -6.36
CA PRO A 502 23.09 7.69 -7.30
C PRO A 502 21.81 8.24 -6.65
N CYS A 503 21.20 7.49 -5.71
CA CYS A 503 20.00 7.97 -5.02
C CYS A 503 20.29 9.15 -4.08
N ILE A 504 21.41 9.13 -3.34
CA ILE A 504 21.79 10.27 -2.50
C ILE A 504 22.03 11.52 -3.36
N ALA A 505 22.75 11.38 -4.47
CA ALA A 505 22.97 12.49 -5.40
C ALA A 505 21.65 13.04 -5.95
N GLY A 506 20.73 12.16 -6.39
CA GLY A 506 19.41 12.56 -6.88
C GLY A 506 18.54 13.25 -5.84
N VAL A 507 18.60 12.84 -4.57
CA VAL A 507 17.85 13.49 -3.48
C VAL A 507 18.45 14.86 -3.15
N MET A 508 19.78 14.98 -3.08
CA MET A 508 20.46 16.26 -2.83
C MET A 508 20.23 17.28 -3.95
N ASP A 509 20.05 16.80 -5.18
CA ASP A 509 19.73 17.61 -6.36
C ASP A 509 18.22 17.84 -6.55
N SER A 510 17.39 17.54 -5.56
CA SER A 510 15.92 17.69 -5.65
C SER A 510 15.36 18.86 -4.84
N ASN A 511 14.19 19.36 -5.25
CA ASN A 511 13.41 20.33 -4.48
C ASN A 511 12.69 19.71 -3.26
N ARG A 512 12.94 18.44 -2.92
CA ARG A 512 12.29 17.72 -1.81
C ARG A 512 12.79 18.17 -0.41
N ILE A 513 13.52 19.28 -0.32
CA ILE A 513 14.18 19.74 0.90
C ILE A 513 13.19 20.58 1.75
N VAL A 514 12.32 19.85 2.43
CA VAL A 514 11.62 20.19 3.69
C VAL A 514 10.76 21.47 3.72
N GLU A 515 9.50 21.36 3.25
CA GLU A 515 8.40 22.10 3.88
C GLU A 515 7.82 21.27 5.05
N ASN A 516 7.64 21.88 6.22
CA ASN A 516 6.92 21.27 7.34
C ASN A 516 5.43 21.25 7.03
N TYR A 517 4.94 20.14 6.45
CA TYR A 517 3.54 20.00 6.05
C TYR A 517 2.51 19.89 7.21
N TYR A 518 2.93 19.77 8.48
CA TYR A 518 2.04 19.39 9.59
C TYR A 518 2.13 20.28 10.82
N THR A 519 0.96 20.59 11.38
CA THR A 519 0.78 21.40 12.59
C THR A 519 0.70 20.51 13.84
N ILE A 520 0.58 21.13 15.02
CA ILE A 520 0.37 20.38 16.28
C ILE A 520 -0.97 19.61 16.30
N GLN A 521 -1.95 20.05 15.51
CA GLN A 521 -3.29 19.47 15.44
C GLN A 521 -3.28 18.07 14.81
N ASP A 522 -2.30 17.79 13.94
CA ASP A 522 -2.14 16.49 13.27
C ASP A 522 -1.60 15.38 14.20
N ARG A 523 -1.15 15.71 15.42
CA ARG A 523 -0.49 14.80 16.38
C ARG A 523 -1.44 14.10 17.35
N ILE A 524 -2.59 14.69 17.65
CA ILE A 524 -3.56 14.17 18.63
C ILE A 524 -4.28 12.92 18.14
N PRO A 525 -4.74 12.83 16.87
CA PRO A 525 -5.40 11.61 16.37
C PRO A 525 -4.51 10.38 16.50
N LEU A 526 -3.18 10.56 16.45
CA LEU A 526 -2.19 9.48 16.54
C LEU A 526 -2.14 8.81 17.92
N VAL A 527 -2.35 9.57 19.02
CA VAL A 527 -2.39 9.02 20.39
C VAL A 527 -3.69 8.24 20.61
N MET A 528 -4.82 8.80 20.18
CA MET A 528 -6.13 8.17 20.38
C MET A 528 -6.25 6.86 19.58
N ARG A 529 -5.66 6.79 18.39
CA ARG A 529 -5.63 5.58 17.54
C ARG A 529 -4.86 4.40 18.14
N LEU A 530 -3.99 4.60 19.14
CA LEU A 530 -3.37 3.48 19.86
C LEU A 530 -4.42 2.58 20.54
N PHE A 531 -5.58 3.15 20.88
CA PHE A 531 -6.62 2.49 21.67
C PHE A 531 -7.93 2.33 20.89
N LEU A 532 -8.31 3.35 20.10
CA LEU A 532 -9.58 3.42 19.38
C LEU A 532 -9.35 3.86 17.93
N PRO A 533 -8.96 2.94 17.04
CA PRO A 533 -8.77 3.28 15.62
C PRO A 533 -10.06 3.79 14.94
N GLU A 534 -11.24 3.41 15.47
CA GLU A 534 -12.56 3.78 14.95
C GLU A 534 -12.90 5.27 15.11
N MET A 535 -12.24 5.99 16.03
CA MET A 535 -12.44 7.44 16.26
C MET A 535 -12.17 8.33 15.04
N THR A 536 -11.51 7.76 14.03
CA THR A 536 -11.02 8.48 12.86
C THR A 536 -11.50 7.85 11.55
N GLY A 537 -12.53 7.00 11.64
CA GLY A 537 -13.32 6.50 10.51
C GLY A 537 -13.00 5.06 10.08
N TRP A 538 -14.07 4.27 9.92
CA TRP A 538 -14.11 3.15 8.99
C TRP A 538 -14.40 3.65 7.57
N LEU A 539 -13.90 2.84 6.65
CA LEU A 539 -13.85 2.98 5.20
C LEU A 539 -15.07 2.26 4.63
N GLY A 540 -15.95 2.98 3.95
CA GLY A 540 -16.99 2.33 3.15
C GLY A 540 -16.38 1.34 2.15
N SER A 541 -17.18 0.39 1.65
CA SER A 541 -16.75 -0.69 0.76
C SER A 541 -16.06 -0.26 -0.55
N ASN A 542 -16.01 1.05 -0.84
CA ASN A 542 -15.60 1.61 -2.13
C ASN A 542 -14.40 2.58 -2.05
N SER A 543 -13.80 2.85 -0.89
CA SER A 543 -12.65 3.77 -0.79
C SER A 543 -11.35 3.03 -0.47
N LEU A 544 -10.61 2.65 -1.51
CA LEU A 544 -9.27 2.03 -1.47
C LEU A 544 -8.17 2.96 -0.94
N ASN A 545 -8.45 4.27 -0.85
CA ASN A 545 -7.54 5.25 -0.29
C ASN A 545 -8.22 5.93 0.90
N ALA A 546 -7.58 5.89 2.07
CA ALA A 546 -8.09 6.56 3.27
C ALA A 546 -8.33 8.05 3.00
N LEU A 547 -7.46 8.69 2.21
CA LEU A 547 -7.55 10.09 1.78
C LEU A 547 -8.85 10.46 1.05
N THR A 548 -9.45 9.51 0.34
CA THR A 548 -10.64 9.78 -0.48
C THR A 548 -11.90 9.28 0.20
N SER A 549 -11.80 8.71 1.40
CA SER A 549 -12.99 8.34 2.15
C SER A 549 -13.78 9.61 2.50
N SER A 550 -15.08 9.59 2.20
CA SER A 550 -16.01 10.67 2.52
C SER A 550 -15.96 11.01 4.00
N ASN A 551 -15.77 10.01 4.86
CA ASN A 551 -15.77 10.09 6.32
C ASN A 551 -14.53 10.77 6.89
N LEU A 552 -13.37 10.58 6.28
CA LEU A 552 -12.13 11.22 6.71
C LEU A 552 -12.00 12.62 6.14
N ASN A 553 -12.41 12.82 4.89
CA ASN A 553 -12.62 14.16 4.35
C ASN A 553 -13.67 14.90 5.18
N PHE A 554 -14.70 14.21 5.66
CA PHE A 554 -15.67 14.77 6.60
C PHE A 554 -14.99 15.13 7.93
N ALA A 555 -14.35 14.20 8.64
CA ALA A 555 -13.67 14.46 9.91
C ALA A 555 -12.59 15.57 9.81
N SER A 556 -11.78 15.57 8.75
CA SER A 556 -10.77 16.61 8.50
C SER A 556 -11.40 17.97 8.15
N ARG A 557 -12.45 18.02 7.30
CA ARG A 557 -13.23 19.26 7.06
C ARG A 557 -14.00 19.73 8.30
N TRP A 558 -14.42 18.81 9.16
CA TRP A 558 -15.14 19.12 10.40
C TRP A 558 -14.20 19.72 11.45
N LEU A 559 -13.00 19.14 11.59
CA LEU A 559 -11.93 19.52 12.52
C LEU A 559 -10.98 20.60 11.96
N ASP A 560 -11.17 21.04 10.72
CA ASP A 560 -10.31 22.00 10.01
C ASP A 560 -8.83 21.54 9.93
N LEU A 561 -8.63 20.23 9.84
CA LEU A 561 -7.31 19.61 9.70
C LEU A 561 -6.88 19.59 8.23
N PRO A 562 -5.59 19.85 7.92
CA PRO A 562 -5.09 19.72 6.55
C PRO A 562 -5.34 18.29 6.01
N SER A 563 -5.78 18.21 4.75
CA SER A 563 -6.34 17.02 4.12
C SER A 563 -5.37 15.84 3.96
N ASN A 564 -4.07 16.02 4.22
CA ASN A 564 -3.07 14.97 4.04
C ASN A 564 -2.86 14.13 5.31
N SER A 565 -3.94 13.60 5.87
CA SER A 565 -3.91 12.81 7.11
C SER A 565 -3.29 11.42 6.94
N GLN A 566 -2.78 11.05 5.75
CA GLN A 566 -2.18 9.74 5.40
C GLN A 566 -1.33 9.17 6.53
N ASN A 567 -0.64 10.01 7.28
CA ASN A 567 0.41 9.62 8.21
C ASN A 567 -0.02 9.55 9.68
N ALA A 568 -1.25 9.96 10.00
CA ALA A 568 -1.84 9.82 11.34
C ALA A 568 -2.42 8.41 11.60
N PHE A 569 -2.49 7.52 10.60
CA PHE A 569 -3.24 6.25 10.66
C PHE A 569 -2.51 5.04 11.26
N PHE A 570 -1.19 5.09 11.42
CA PHE A 570 -0.37 3.87 11.35
C PHE A 570 -0.01 3.19 12.68
N VAL A 571 -0.71 3.49 13.77
CA VAL A 571 -0.28 3.03 15.10
C VAL A 571 -1.42 2.34 15.86
N TYR A 572 -1.69 1.09 15.51
CA TYR A 572 -2.58 0.20 16.26
C TYR A 572 -1.97 -1.19 16.42
N PHE A 573 -1.86 -1.64 17.67
CA PHE A 573 -1.30 -2.94 18.07
C PHE A 573 -2.35 -3.84 18.73
N GLY A 574 -3.60 -3.39 18.80
CA GLY A 574 -4.68 -4.04 19.55
C GLY A 574 -4.88 -3.42 20.93
N ILE A 575 -6.10 -3.51 21.47
CA ILE A 575 -6.47 -2.87 22.74
C ILE A 575 -5.69 -3.48 23.93
N ILE A 576 -5.55 -4.81 23.97
CA ILE A 576 -4.77 -5.49 25.02
C ILE A 576 -3.30 -5.07 24.97
N ALA A 577 -2.73 -4.90 23.78
CA ALA A 577 -1.37 -4.42 23.60
C ALA A 577 -1.22 -2.98 24.14
N GLY A 578 -2.18 -2.10 23.85
CA GLY A 578 -2.24 -0.75 24.43
C GLY A 578 -2.32 -0.78 25.97
N LEU A 579 -3.16 -1.65 26.53
CA LEU A 579 -3.23 -1.86 27.99
C LEU A 579 -1.89 -2.36 28.56
N PHE A 580 -1.20 -3.27 27.87
CA PHE A 580 0.13 -3.74 28.29
C PHE A 580 1.18 -2.63 28.29
N LEU A 581 1.13 -1.68 27.35
CA LEU A 581 2.00 -0.50 27.34
C LEU A 581 1.73 0.39 28.56
N LEU A 582 0.45 0.66 28.87
CA LEU A 582 0.05 1.44 30.05
C LEU A 582 0.50 0.76 31.34
N LEU A 583 0.30 -0.55 31.46
CA LEU A 583 0.74 -1.33 32.62
C LEU A 583 2.26 -1.23 32.83
N ASN A 584 3.03 -1.15 31.73
CA ASN A 584 4.48 -1.12 31.80
C ASN A 584 5.03 0.10 32.53
N ILE A 585 4.30 1.23 32.55
CA ILE A 585 4.65 2.43 33.32
C ILE A 585 4.93 2.06 34.79
N PHE A 586 4.11 1.17 35.37
CA PHE A 586 4.11 0.84 36.80
C PHE A 586 4.91 -0.41 37.15
N ILE A 587 5.33 -1.20 36.16
CA ILE A 587 6.16 -2.38 36.37
C ILE A 587 7.59 -1.91 36.66
N LYS A 588 8.14 -2.39 37.78
CA LYS A 588 9.57 -2.20 38.09
C LYS A 588 10.38 -3.02 37.09
N THR A 589 11.18 -2.33 36.29
CA THR A 589 11.98 -2.90 35.22
C THR A 589 13.44 -3.04 35.64
N GLU A 590 14.06 -4.16 35.32
CA GLU A 590 15.49 -4.40 35.54
C GLU A 590 16.10 -5.06 34.28
N GLY A 591 17.39 -4.82 34.04
CA GLY A 591 18.13 -5.40 32.92
C GLY A 591 17.49 -5.09 31.55
N ARG A 592 17.25 -6.14 30.76
CA ARG A 592 16.73 -6.06 29.38
C ARG A 592 15.38 -5.35 29.27
N HIS A 593 14.49 -5.52 30.25
CA HIS A 593 13.18 -4.88 30.25
C HIS A 593 13.30 -3.35 30.29
N THR A 594 14.27 -2.81 31.02
CA THR A 594 14.51 -1.36 31.09
C THR A 594 14.87 -0.78 29.73
N PHE A 595 15.71 -1.46 28.96
CA PHE A 595 16.06 -1.01 27.60
C PHE A 595 14.83 -0.94 26.70
N TRP A 596 14.04 -2.01 26.63
CA TRP A 596 12.85 -2.03 25.75
C TRP A 596 11.80 -1.02 26.18
N LYS A 597 11.69 -0.75 27.47
CA LYS A 597 10.85 0.34 27.99
C LYS A 597 11.32 1.68 27.42
N ILE A 598 12.60 2.02 27.56
CA ILE A 598 13.17 3.27 27.03
C ILE A 598 13.02 3.34 25.50
N TYR A 599 13.40 2.30 24.78
CA TYR A 599 13.33 2.25 23.32
C TYR A 599 11.88 2.46 22.82
N ALA A 600 10.91 1.76 23.40
CA ALA A 600 9.50 1.92 23.04
C ALA A 600 9.00 3.34 23.35
N PHE A 601 9.31 3.91 24.51
CA PHE A 601 8.91 5.28 24.85
C PHE A 601 9.54 6.33 23.92
N VAL A 602 10.82 6.20 23.59
CA VAL A 602 11.51 7.12 22.66
C VAL A 602 10.91 7.02 21.27
N THR A 603 10.69 5.80 20.76
CA THR A 603 10.09 5.60 19.43
C THR A 603 8.64 6.04 19.38
N ILE A 604 7.85 5.87 20.44
CA ILE A 604 6.50 6.45 20.57
C ILE A 604 6.58 7.98 20.60
N ALA A 605 7.51 8.57 21.34
CA ALA A 605 7.68 10.02 21.39
C ALA A 605 8.08 10.62 20.04
N LEU A 606 8.96 9.96 19.28
CA LEU A 606 9.25 10.30 17.89
C LEU A 606 8.03 10.08 17.00
N GLY A 607 7.34 8.96 17.21
CA GLY A 607 6.03 8.59 16.69
C GLY A 607 5.06 9.77 16.68
N LEU A 608 4.89 10.35 17.86
CA LEU A 608 3.99 11.44 18.20
C LEU A 608 4.60 12.85 17.94
N MET A 609 5.78 12.92 17.35
CA MET A 609 6.52 14.17 17.08
C MET A 609 6.70 15.08 18.33
N ILE A 610 6.98 14.48 19.49
CA ILE A 610 7.14 15.20 20.76
C ILE A 610 8.48 15.97 20.75
N GLN A 611 8.43 17.27 21.09
CA GLN A 611 9.63 18.11 21.22
C GLN A 611 10.28 17.97 22.62
N PRO A 612 11.61 18.16 22.76
CA PRO A 612 12.60 18.50 21.73
C PRO A 612 13.12 17.29 20.92
N LEU A 613 12.66 16.06 21.21
CA LEU A 613 13.14 14.84 20.56
C LEU A 613 12.95 14.88 19.04
N TRP A 614 11.76 15.25 18.58
CA TRP A 614 11.46 15.37 17.15
C TRP A 614 12.35 16.42 16.45
N GLY A 615 12.49 17.62 17.03
CA GLY A 615 13.31 18.68 16.47
C GLY A 615 14.78 18.28 16.35
N THR A 616 15.31 17.61 17.38
CA THR A 616 16.68 17.07 17.36
C THR A 616 16.84 16.03 16.25
N PHE A 617 15.87 15.12 16.12
CA PHE A 617 15.90 14.07 15.10
C PHE A 617 15.79 14.63 13.68
N ASN A 618 14.96 15.66 13.48
CA ASN A 618 14.83 16.37 12.21
C ASN A 618 16.15 17.01 11.79
N ILE A 619 16.86 17.67 12.73
CA ILE A 619 18.17 18.28 12.46
C ILE A 619 19.20 17.22 12.10
N LEU A 620 19.26 16.12 12.86
CA LEU A 620 20.27 15.06 12.65
C LEU A 620 20.08 14.27 11.35
N LEU A 621 18.86 14.16 10.85
CA LEU A 621 18.53 13.32 9.68
C LEU A 621 18.13 14.11 8.43
N PHE A 622 18.26 15.44 8.47
CA PHE A 622 18.08 16.30 7.30
C PHE A 622 19.07 15.94 6.17
N PRO A 623 18.67 15.95 4.87
CA PRO A 623 17.34 16.25 4.32
C PRO A 623 16.44 15.01 4.20
N PHE A 624 16.85 13.85 4.71
CA PHE A 624 16.11 12.59 4.60
C PHE A 624 14.93 12.48 5.58
N ASN A 625 14.59 13.58 6.26
CA ASN A 625 13.50 13.57 7.22
C ASN A 625 12.15 13.48 6.50
N HIS A 626 11.48 12.34 6.59
CA HIS A 626 10.12 12.15 6.13
C HIS A 626 9.24 11.84 7.34
N TYR A 627 8.30 12.74 7.63
CA TYR A 627 7.50 12.78 8.85
C TYR A 627 6.56 11.58 9.06
N SER A 628 6.54 10.58 8.18
CA SER A 628 5.71 9.38 8.33
C SER A 628 6.48 8.09 8.43
N TYR A 629 7.75 8.09 8.02
CA TYR A 629 8.51 6.86 7.86
C TYR A 629 9.20 6.42 9.14
N TYR A 630 9.36 7.30 10.13
CA TYR A 630 9.88 6.93 11.46
C TYR A 630 8.98 5.94 12.21
N ILE A 631 7.72 5.78 11.81
CA ILE A 631 6.78 4.84 12.44
C ILE A 631 7.27 3.39 12.31
N ILE A 632 8.12 3.09 11.31
CA ILE A 632 8.81 1.80 11.16
C ILE A 632 9.65 1.39 12.39
N LEU A 633 10.03 2.37 13.23
CA LEU A 633 10.81 2.13 14.45
C LEU A 633 9.98 1.50 15.59
N LEU A 634 8.65 1.68 15.57
CA LEU A 634 7.74 1.36 16.68
C LEU A 634 7.54 -0.15 16.92
N PRO A 635 7.21 -0.98 15.90
CA PRO A 635 6.65 -2.31 16.15
C PRO A 635 7.56 -3.21 16.97
N ILE A 636 8.85 -3.24 16.67
CA ILE A 636 9.80 -4.12 17.35
C ILE A 636 9.86 -3.79 18.85
N GLY A 637 9.95 -2.50 19.19
CA GLY A 637 10.03 -2.04 20.58
C GLY A 637 8.75 -2.28 21.36
N VAL A 638 7.62 -1.90 20.78
CA VAL A 638 6.29 -2.07 21.36
C VAL A 638 5.99 -3.55 21.60
N CYS A 639 6.20 -4.41 20.59
CA CYS A 639 5.96 -5.85 20.70
C CYS A 639 6.91 -6.54 21.70
N ALA A 640 8.17 -6.11 21.81
CA ALA A 640 9.07 -6.60 22.86
C ALA A 640 8.50 -6.27 24.26
N LEU A 641 8.06 -5.03 24.45
CA LEU A 641 7.56 -4.54 25.73
C LEU A 641 6.27 -5.25 26.16
N ILE A 642 5.37 -5.50 25.21
CA ILE A 642 4.15 -6.32 25.37
C ILE A 642 4.51 -7.72 25.88
N GLY A 643 5.54 -8.35 25.29
CA GLY A 643 6.01 -9.68 25.70
C GLY A 643 6.53 -9.70 27.15
N TYR A 644 7.34 -8.71 27.53
CA TYR A 644 7.82 -8.55 28.91
C TYR A 644 6.67 -8.29 29.91
N THR A 645 5.69 -7.46 29.54
CA THR A 645 4.50 -7.23 30.37
C THR A 645 3.74 -8.54 30.59
N GLY A 646 3.52 -9.32 29.53
CA GLY A 646 2.87 -10.62 29.65
C GLY A 646 3.61 -11.60 30.56
N GLN A 647 4.94 -11.70 30.43
CA GLN A 647 5.76 -12.52 31.33
C GLN A 647 5.67 -12.10 32.78
N TYR A 648 5.62 -10.78 33.04
CA TYR A 648 5.43 -10.24 34.38
C TYR A 648 4.10 -10.71 34.97
N LEU A 649 3.01 -10.62 34.20
CA LEU A 649 1.68 -11.08 34.61
C LEU A 649 1.63 -12.60 34.87
N GLU A 650 2.33 -13.40 34.05
CA GLU A 650 2.32 -14.86 34.17
C GLU A 650 3.18 -15.39 35.33
N ASN A 651 4.38 -14.81 35.55
CA ASN A 651 5.42 -15.43 36.38
C ASN A 651 5.59 -14.82 37.77
N LYS A 652 5.32 -13.52 37.95
CA LYS A 652 5.42 -12.90 39.28
C LYS A 652 4.09 -13.10 40.00
N ASN A 653 4.10 -13.10 41.34
CA ASN A 653 2.89 -13.10 42.17
C ASN A 653 2.10 -11.81 41.90
N PHE A 654 1.51 -11.70 40.71
CA PHE A 654 0.77 -10.54 40.26
C PHE A 654 -0.35 -10.30 41.26
N ARG A 655 -0.25 -9.18 41.95
CA ARG A 655 -1.25 -8.67 42.88
C ARG A 655 -1.77 -7.39 42.28
N PHE A 656 -3.01 -7.42 41.84
CA PHE A 656 -3.65 -6.24 41.28
C PHE A 656 -3.67 -5.10 42.31
N SER A 657 -3.69 -5.44 43.60
CA SER A 657 -3.69 -4.53 44.76
C SER A 657 -2.47 -3.68 44.90
N GLU A 658 -1.31 -4.21 44.53
CA GLU A 658 -0.05 -3.46 44.57
C GLU A 658 0.04 -2.50 43.36
N MET A 659 -0.74 -2.76 42.31
CA MET A 659 -0.72 -2.01 41.07
C MET A 659 -1.86 -0.98 40.98
N ALA A 660 -3.01 -1.23 41.62
CA ALA A 660 -4.19 -0.37 41.60
C ALA A 660 -3.87 1.08 42.02
N PRO A 661 -3.14 1.36 43.12
CA PRO A 661 -2.77 2.74 43.48
C PRO A 661 -1.90 3.42 42.42
N ARG A 662 -1.04 2.66 41.74
CA ARG A 662 -0.16 3.18 40.68
C ARG A 662 -0.92 3.41 39.38
N LEU A 663 -1.86 2.54 39.04
CA LEU A 663 -2.83 2.75 37.96
C LEU A 663 -3.66 4.01 38.20
N SER A 664 -4.19 4.21 39.40
CA SER A 664 -4.89 5.44 39.78
C SER A 664 -3.99 6.68 39.68
N LEU A 665 -2.70 6.56 40.03
CA LEU A 665 -1.71 7.62 39.86
C LEU A 665 -1.42 7.92 38.37
N GLY A 666 -1.34 6.90 37.52
CA GLY A 666 -1.15 7.11 36.09
C GLY A 666 -2.37 7.72 35.40
N VAL A 667 -3.57 7.32 35.82
CA VAL A 667 -4.82 7.99 35.44
C VAL A 667 -4.77 9.45 35.85
N LEU A 668 -4.30 9.75 37.07
CA LEU A 668 -4.12 11.12 37.55
C LEU A 668 -3.09 11.90 36.70
N VAL A 669 -1.96 11.27 36.33
CA VAL A 669 -0.95 11.90 35.46
C VAL A 669 -1.53 12.19 34.08
N ILE A 670 -2.30 11.26 33.51
CA ILE A 670 -3.03 11.47 32.25
C ILE A 670 -4.03 12.62 32.42
N GLN A 671 -4.77 12.67 33.52
CA GLN A 671 -5.71 13.76 33.87
C GLN A 671 -5.05 15.11 34.10
N ILE A 672 -3.78 15.17 34.55
CA ILE A 672 -3.01 16.42 34.70
C ILE A 672 -2.38 16.81 33.35
N TYR A 673 -1.90 15.84 32.60
CA TYR A 673 -1.23 16.04 31.32
C TYR A 673 -2.21 16.45 30.21
N LEU A 674 -3.45 15.94 30.21
CA LEU A 674 -4.50 16.34 29.27
C LEU A 674 -4.76 17.86 29.31
N PRO A 675 -5.05 18.49 30.46
CA PRO A 675 -5.18 19.94 30.58
C PRO A 675 -3.93 20.72 30.13
N VAL A 676 -2.72 20.24 30.45
CA VAL A 676 -1.46 20.87 29.98
C VAL A 676 -1.35 20.77 28.46
N LEU A 677 -1.64 19.60 27.89
CA LEU A 677 -1.70 19.38 26.45
C LEU A 677 -2.72 20.35 25.83
N PHE A 678 -3.90 20.49 26.41
CA PHE A 678 -4.92 21.43 25.97
C PHE A 678 -4.51 22.91 26.09
N THR A 679 -3.72 23.29 27.10
CA THR A 679 -3.12 24.65 27.17
C THR A 679 -2.09 24.92 26.09
N TYR A 680 -1.42 23.89 25.58
CA TYR A 680 -0.53 23.99 24.42
C TYR A 680 -1.28 23.99 23.08
N LEU A 681 -2.49 23.42 23.04
CA LEU A 681 -3.32 23.33 21.83
C LEU A 681 -4.11 24.61 21.55
N PHE A 682 -4.35 25.45 22.55
CA PHE A 682 -5.10 26.71 22.43
C PHE A 682 -4.27 27.85 23.04
N PRO A 683 -3.66 28.75 22.23
CA PRO A 683 -2.73 29.77 22.71
C PRO A 683 -3.33 30.79 23.69
N VAL A 684 -4.67 30.88 23.77
CA VAL A 684 -5.40 31.80 24.64
C VAL A 684 -5.75 31.11 25.95
N VAL A 685 -4.73 30.93 26.79
CA VAL A 685 -4.90 30.36 28.14
C VAL A 685 -5.06 31.50 29.14
N THR A 686 -6.16 31.51 29.89
CA THR A 686 -6.45 32.55 30.89
C THR A 686 -5.68 32.33 32.20
N VAL A 687 -5.57 33.38 33.03
CA VAL A 687 -4.92 33.32 34.36
C VAL A 687 -5.48 32.20 35.25
N TYR A 688 -6.75 31.86 35.11
CA TYR A 688 -7.44 30.82 35.86
C TYR A 688 -6.85 29.41 35.64
N THR A 689 -6.34 29.12 34.44
CA THR A 689 -5.76 27.82 34.10
C THR A 689 -4.42 27.57 34.80
N LYS A 690 -3.63 28.63 35.04
CA LYS A 690 -2.39 28.57 35.82
C LYS A 690 -2.66 28.28 37.30
N TRP A 691 -3.73 28.87 37.86
CA TRP A 691 -4.15 28.64 39.25
C TRP A 691 -4.65 27.21 39.48
N ILE A 692 -5.39 26.64 38.54
CA ILE A 692 -5.87 25.25 38.66
C ILE A 692 -4.72 24.25 38.54
N LEU A 693 -3.75 24.49 37.66
CA LEU A 693 -2.52 23.69 37.60
C LEU A 693 -1.73 23.75 38.92
N LEU A 694 -1.66 24.92 39.57
CA LEU A 694 -1.05 25.07 40.90
C LEU A 694 -1.82 24.32 41.98
N VAL A 695 -3.16 24.32 41.97
CA VAL A 695 -3.99 23.54 42.90
C VAL A 695 -3.81 22.04 42.69
N LEU A 696 -3.72 21.57 41.44
CA LEU A 696 -3.45 20.16 41.11
C LEU A 696 -2.04 19.75 41.53
N LEU A 697 -1.03 20.61 41.30
CA LEU A 697 0.34 20.38 41.74
C LEU A 697 0.43 20.33 43.28
N ALA A 698 -0.29 21.22 43.96
CA ALA A 698 -0.40 21.23 45.42
C ALA A 698 -1.08 19.96 45.95
N GLY A 699 -2.20 19.54 45.35
CA GLY A 699 -2.87 18.27 45.67
C GLY A 699 -1.97 17.06 45.46
N PHE A 700 -1.16 17.06 44.39
CA PHE A 700 -0.15 16.03 44.13
C PHE A 700 0.98 15.99 45.18
N ILE A 701 1.48 17.16 45.60
CA ILE A 701 2.48 17.27 46.66
C ILE A 701 1.92 16.76 48.00
N PHE A 702 0.63 17.04 48.30
CA PHE A 702 -0.06 16.53 49.48
C PHE A 702 -0.29 15.00 49.42
N TYR A 703 -0.68 14.46 48.27
CA TYR A 703 -0.80 13.00 48.05
C TYR A 703 0.53 12.29 48.33
N LYS A 704 1.65 12.84 47.87
CA LYS A 704 2.98 12.24 48.07
C LYS A 704 3.49 12.34 49.52
N ARG A 705 2.96 13.28 50.31
CA ARG A 705 3.37 13.50 51.72
C ARG A 705 2.52 12.72 52.75
N GLY A 706 1.38 12.14 52.36
CA GLY A 706 0.44 11.52 53.30
C GLY A 706 0.74 10.05 53.62
N GLY A 707 1.39 9.80 54.76
CA GLY A 707 1.26 8.55 55.52
C GLY A 707 -0.05 8.53 56.34
N GLU A 708 -0.71 7.37 56.38
CA GLU A 708 -1.87 6.97 57.21
C GLU A 708 -3.18 7.81 57.20
N GLY A 709 -3.21 9.01 56.61
CA GLY A 709 -4.44 9.80 56.39
C GLY A 709 -5.16 9.52 55.06
N PHE A 710 -5.48 8.26 54.75
CA PHE A 710 -5.86 7.78 53.40
C PHE A 710 -7.24 8.25 52.86
N ASN A 711 -8.08 8.94 53.66
CA ASN A 711 -9.45 9.34 53.26
C ASN A 711 -9.59 10.78 52.75
N ALA A 712 -8.82 11.74 53.28
CA ALA A 712 -8.94 13.15 52.88
C ALA A 712 -8.35 13.39 51.48
N GLY A 713 -7.18 12.82 51.18
CA GLY A 713 -6.58 12.88 49.84
C GLY A 713 -7.45 12.24 48.77
N ARG A 714 -8.24 11.22 49.13
CA ARG A 714 -9.19 10.52 48.23
C ARG A 714 -10.38 11.39 47.86
N GLN A 715 -10.97 12.11 48.83
CA GLN A 715 -12.04 13.07 48.55
C GLN A 715 -11.52 14.32 47.83
N LEU A 716 -10.28 14.75 48.11
CA LEU A 716 -9.63 15.85 47.40
C LEU A 716 -9.30 15.47 45.95
N LEU A 717 -8.94 14.21 45.69
CA LEU A 717 -8.70 13.68 44.34
C LEU A 717 -10.01 13.58 43.56
N ILE A 718 -11.08 13.03 44.16
CA ILE A 718 -12.40 12.97 43.53
C ILE A 718 -12.94 14.39 43.29
N GLY A 719 -12.77 15.29 44.25
CA GLY A 719 -13.12 16.71 44.11
C GLY A 719 -12.27 17.43 43.06
N ALA A 720 -10.98 17.09 42.92
CA ALA A 720 -10.12 17.61 41.87
C ALA A 720 -10.48 17.04 40.50
N VAL A 721 -10.89 15.78 40.41
CA VAL A 721 -11.37 15.15 39.17
C VAL A 721 -12.71 15.75 38.74
N LEU A 722 -13.66 15.90 39.67
CA LEU A 722 -14.92 16.59 39.42
C LEU A 722 -14.67 18.05 39.06
N GLY A 723 -13.74 18.72 39.74
CA GLY A 723 -13.35 20.10 39.48
C GLY A 723 -12.65 20.30 38.13
N VAL A 724 -11.77 19.39 37.72
CA VAL A 724 -11.11 19.41 36.40
C VAL A 724 -12.09 19.06 35.30
N SER A 725 -12.94 18.04 35.48
CA SER A 725 -14.01 17.72 34.52
C SER A 725 -14.98 18.89 34.37
N PHE A 726 -15.39 19.52 35.47
CA PHE A 726 -16.28 20.68 35.47
C PHE A 726 -15.61 21.91 34.87
N PHE A 727 -14.34 22.19 35.20
CA PHE A 727 -13.54 23.25 34.61
C PHE A 727 -13.33 23.05 33.10
N PHE A 728 -13.15 21.81 32.66
CA PHE A 728 -12.91 21.47 31.27
C PHE A 728 -14.22 21.57 30.46
N ILE A 729 -15.33 21.07 31.00
CA ILE A 729 -16.69 21.27 30.47
C ILE A 729 -16.99 22.78 30.36
N SER A 730 -16.73 23.56 31.41
CA SER A 730 -16.98 25.01 31.38
C SER A 730 -16.06 25.72 30.39
N THR A 731 -14.77 25.37 30.31
CA THR A 731 -13.81 26.04 29.43
C THR A 731 -14.15 25.80 27.95
N VAL A 732 -14.54 24.58 27.58
CA VAL A 732 -15.04 24.25 26.22
C VAL A 732 -16.35 24.97 25.90
N LEU A 733 -17.27 25.05 26.87
CA LEU A 733 -18.54 25.76 26.71
C LEU A 733 -18.38 27.29 26.61
N PHE A 734 -17.33 27.88 27.19
CA PHE A 734 -17.21 29.35 27.33
C PHE A 734 -16.10 30.03 26.50
N ILE A 735 -15.11 29.34 25.91
CA ILE A 735 -14.13 29.98 25.00
C ILE A 735 -14.76 30.42 23.67
N LYS A 736 -14.91 31.73 23.43
CA LYS A 736 -15.12 32.30 22.08
C LYS A 736 -13.77 32.80 21.52
N PRO A 737 -13.49 32.71 20.20
CA PRO A 737 -14.31 32.18 19.12
C PRO A 737 -13.71 30.87 18.61
N LEU A 738 -14.14 29.73 19.13
CA LEU A 738 -13.91 28.46 18.42
C LEU A 738 -15.07 28.29 17.44
N PRO A 739 -14.83 28.21 16.11
CA PRO A 739 -15.89 28.24 15.11
C PRO A 739 -16.93 27.12 15.23
N LYS A 740 -16.67 26.05 16.01
CA LYS A 740 -17.57 24.90 16.14
C LYS A 740 -17.47 24.19 17.52
N LYS A 741 -18.01 24.79 18.59
CA LYS A 741 -18.07 24.17 19.95
C LYS A 741 -18.82 22.84 20.01
N GLU A 742 -19.79 22.66 19.10
CA GLU A 742 -20.60 21.44 18.97
C GLU A 742 -19.77 20.21 18.54
N VAL A 743 -18.58 20.44 17.96
CA VAL A 743 -17.69 19.42 17.40
C VAL A 743 -16.74 18.83 18.44
N ILE A 744 -16.15 19.67 19.29
CA ILE A 744 -15.06 19.27 20.19
C ILE A 744 -15.57 18.41 21.35
N THR A 745 -16.80 18.67 21.79
CA THR A 745 -17.39 18.06 22.98
C THR A 745 -17.62 16.54 22.82
N PRO A 746 -18.25 16.04 21.74
CA PRO A 746 -18.44 14.60 21.58
C PRO A 746 -17.18 13.80 21.19
N PHE A 747 -16.25 14.38 20.42
CA PHE A 747 -15.08 13.63 19.90
C PHE A 747 -13.95 13.43 20.91
N PHE A 748 -13.84 14.32 21.90
CA PHE A 748 -12.68 14.34 22.80
C PHE A 748 -13.06 14.20 24.27
N LEU A 749 -14.21 14.74 24.67
CA LEU A 749 -14.63 14.76 26.07
C LEU A 749 -15.18 13.40 26.50
N ILE A 750 -15.97 12.78 25.60
CA ILE A 750 -16.74 11.57 25.85
C ILE A 750 -15.85 10.34 26.09
N PRO A 751 -14.92 9.96 25.19
CA PRO A 751 -14.09 8.77 25.40
C PRO A 751 -13.14 8.94 26.59
N VAL A 752 -12.65 10.17 26.81
CA VAL A 752 -11.81 10.51 27.96
C VAL A 752 -12.61 10.38 29.27
N LEU A 753 -13.81 10.97 29.37
CA LEU A 753 -14.68 10.83 30.54
C LEU A 753 -15.07 9.38 30.81
N GLU A 754 -15.36 8.60 29.76
CA GLU A 754 -15.68 7.18 29.89
C GLU A 754 -14.52 6.34 30.39
N VAL A 755 -13.33 6.50 29.80
CA VAL A 755 -12.10 5.83 30.29
C VAL A 755 -11.85 6.20 31.75
N LEU A 756 -12.01 7.47 32.11
CA LEU A 756 -11.83 7.94 33.49
C LEU A 756 -12.87 7.35 34.45
N ILE A 757 -14.15 7.33 34.07
CA ILE A 757 -15.22 6.74 34.87
C ILE A 757 -15.00 5.23 35.02
N MET A 758 -14.63 4.52 33.95
CA MET A 758 -14.37 3.07 34.01
C MET A 758 -13.14 2.74 34.86
N MET A 759 -12.07 3.53 34.79
CA MET A 759 -10.88 3.33 35.60
C MET A 759 -11.14 3.65 37.08
N LEU A 760 -11.92 4.69 37.37
CA LEU A 760 -12.37 5.03 38.73
C LEU A 760 -13.29 3.95 39.30
N LEU A 761 -14.22 3.44 38.48
CA LEU A 761 -15.13 2.37 38.87
C LEU A 761 -14.36 1.07 39.12
N ALA A 762 -13.42 0.70 38.24
CA ALA A 762 -12.56 -0.47 38.41
C ALA A 762 -11.73 -0.38 39.70
N THR A 763 -11.19 0.81 40.01
CA THR A 763 -10.44 1.07 41.25
C THR A 763 -11.36 0.94 42.48
N TYR A 764 -12.54 1.55 42.44
CA TYR A 764 -13.53 1.51 43.52
C TYR A 764 -14.06 0.10 43.80
N LEU A 765 -14.36 -0.65 42.74
CA LEU A 765 -14.81 -2.04 42.80
C LEU A 765 -13.75 -2.96 43.41
N TYR A 766 -12.48 -2.73 43.07
CA TYR A 766 -11.37 -3.51 43.58
C TYR A 766 -11.13 -3.29 45.09
N GLU A 767 -11.20 -2.04 45.56
CA GLU A 767 -11.06 -1.72 46.99
C GLU A 767 -12.17 -2.32 47.86
N ASN A 768 -13.42 -2.32 47.37
CA ASN A 768 -14.54 -2.93 48.08
C ASN A 768 -14.55 -4.47 47.99
N TYR A 769 -14.00 -5.03 46.93
CA TYR A 769 -13.81 -6.48 46.75
C TYR A 769 -12.81 -7.07 47.77
N LEU A 770 -11.74 -6.34 48.14
CA LEU A 770 -10.72 -6.82 49.08
C LEU A 770 -11.10 -6.65 50.56
N LYS A 771 -11.92 -5.66 50.91
CA LYS A 771 -12.28 -5.40 52.31
C LYS A 771 -13.24 -6.44 52.91
N ASN A 772 -13.95 -7.22 52.09
CA ASN A 772 -14.89 -8.23 52.57
C ASN A 772 -14.33 -9.66 52.47
N LYS A 773 -13.93 -10.25 53.61
CA LYS A 773 -13.39 -11.62 53.71
C LYS A 773 -14.40 -12.75 53.43
N THR A 774 -15.68 -12.44 53.19
CA THR A 774 -16.79 -13.40 52.99
C THR A 774 -17.36 -13.35 51.57
N PHE A 775 -16.55 -13.02 50.57
CA PHE A 775 -17.02 -12.69 49.22
C PHE A 775 -17.37 -13.93 48.37
N LYS A 776 -18.64 -14.35 48.37
CA LYS A 776 -19.18 -15.31 47.37
C LYS A 776 -19.54 -14.57 46.08
N LEU A 777 -18.93 -14.93 44.95
CA LEU A 777 -19.29 -14.42 43.61
C LEU A 777 -20.78 -14.77 43.33
N ARG A 778 -21.69 -13.79 43.43
CA ARG A 778 -23.05 -13.92 42.91
C ARG A 778 -23.12 -13.41 41.46
N LYS A 779 -23.99 -14.04 40.66
CA LYS A 779 -24.29 -13.74 39.23
C LYS A 779 -24.53 -12.23 38.95
N SER A 780 -24.95 -11.47 39.96
CA SER A 780 -25.20 -10.03 39.90
C SER A 780 -23.95 -9.16 39.63
N TRP A 781 -22.73 -9.64 39.89
CA TRP A 781 -21.51 -8.84 39.66
C TRP A 781 -20.93 -8.92 38.24
N VAL A 782 -21.14 -10.06 37.57
CA VAL A 782 -20.89 -10.17 36.11
C VAL A 782 -21.85 -9.23 35.39
N VAL A 783 -23.10 -9.16 35.85
CA VAL A 783 -24.07 -8.17 35.39
C VAL A 783 -23.53 -6.76 35.67
N PHE A 784 -23.13 -6.40 36.89
CA PHE A 784 -22.65 -5.04 37.22
C PHE A 784 -21.41 -4.57 36.43
N CYS A 785 -20.38 -5.42 36.27
CA CYS A 785 -19.16 -5.07 35.52
C CYS A 785 -19.40 -4.93 34.01
N VAL A 786 -20.52 -5.45 33.51
CA VAL A 786 -20.94 -5.32 32.11
C VAL A 786 -21.96 -4.19 31.96
N THR A 787 -22.90 -4.04 32.90
CA THR A 787 -24.02 -3.10 32.80
C THR A 787 -23.64 -1.67 33.14
N VAL A 788 -22.72 -1.40 34.06
CA VAL A 788 -22.36 -0.03 34.41
C VAL A 788 -21.51 0.64 33.32
N PRO A 789 -20.48 -0.02 32.74
CA PRO A 789 -19.81 0.49 31.54
C PRO A 789 -20.77 0.67 30.37
N ALA A 790 -21.69 -0.28 30.16
CA ALA A 790 -22.71 -0.18 29.11
C ALA A 790 -23.71 0.96 29.35
N PHE A 791 -24.09 1.23 30.60
CA PHE A 791 -25.01 2.31 30.98
C PHE A 791 -24.33 3.68 30.93
N ALA A 792 -23.06 3.77 31.33
CA ALA A 792 -22.24 4.97 31.17
C ALA A 792 -22.05 5.30 29.69
N GLY A 793 -21.70 4.31 28.86
CA GLY A 793 -21.66 4.47 27.40
C GLY A 793 -23.04 4.88 26.85
N TRP A 794 -24.13 4.28 27.32
CA TRP A 794 -25.49 4.65 26.88
C TRP A 794 -25.86 6.10 27.20
N LEU A 795 -25.60 6.60 28.42
CA LEU A 795 -25.87 7.99 28.83
C LEU A 795 -25.07 9.00 28.01
N VAL A 796 -23.86 8.62 27.61
CA VAL A 796 -22.94 9.46 26.86
C VAL A 796 -23.20 9.40 25.35
N HIS A 797 -23.70 8.27 24.84
CA HIS A 797 -24.08 8.10 23.45
C HIS A 797 -25.51 8.55 23.13
N ALA A 798 -26.39 8.78 24.11
CA ALA A 798 -27.76 9.21 23.85
C ALA A 798 -27.86 10.51 23.01
N PRO A 799 -27.09 11.58 23.28
CA PRO A 799 -27.08 12.79 22.42
C PRO A 799 -26.49 12.54 21.03
N LEU A 800 -25.51 11.63 20.92
CA LEU A 800 -24.91 11.21 19.65
C LEU A 800 -25.88 10.36 18.81
N PHE A 801 -26.74 9.58 19.47
CA PHE A 801 -27.77 8.78 18.82
C PHE A 801 -28.90 9.65 18.26
N ASP A 802 -29.28 10.71 18.96
CA ASP A 802 -30.22 11.72 18.45
C ASP A 802 -29.65 12.49 17.24
N HIS A 803 -28.35 12.82 17.29
CA HIS A 803 -27.65 13.37 16.13
C HIS A 803 -27.55 12.35 14.97
N TRP A 804 -27.27 11.08 15.26
CA TRP A 804 -27.24 10.01 14.28
C TRP A 804 -28.60 9.83 13.58
N LEU A 805 -29.72 9.87 14.33
CA LEU A 805 -31.07 9.78 13.75
C LEU A 805 -31.36 10.91 12.75
N SER A 806 -30.82 12.11 13.02
CA SER A 806 -31.02 13.31 12.20
C SER A 806 -29.96 13.54 11.11
N ALA A 807 -28.85 12.78 11.12
CA ALA A 807 -27.73 12.98 10.20
C ALA A 807 -27.96 12.37 8.79
N PRO A 808 -27.34 12.92 7.74
CA PRO A 808 -27.26 12.32 6.41
C PRO A 808 -26.68 10.89 6.41
N GLU A 809 -27.00 10.09 5.40
CA GLU A 809 -26.60 8.67 5.34
C GLU A 809 -25.10 8.42 5.48
N ALA A 810 -24.26 9.26 4.85
CA ALA A 810 -22.80 9.14 4.96
C ALA A 810 -22.29 9.41 6.39
N GLU A 811 -22.89 10.37 7.09
CA GLU A 811 -22.55 10.70 8.49
C GLU A 811 -23.05 9.62 9.46
N ARG A 812 -24.21 9.02 9.19
CA ARG A 812 -24.74 7.91 9.97
C ARG A 812 -23.81 6.70 10.00
N VAL A 813 -23.23 6.35 8.85
CA VAL A 813 -22.26 5.24 8.77
C VAL A 813 -21.06 5.51 9.68
N TYR A 814 -20.46 6.71 9.56
CA TYR A 814 -19.33 7.11 10.39
C TYR A 814 -19.62 7.01 11.90
N TRP A 815 -20.73 7.58 12.34
CA TRP A 815 -21.14 7.55 13.74
C TRP A 815 -21.45 6.14 14.23
N SER A 816 -22.02 5.27 13.39
CA SER A 816 -22.22 3.85 13.74
C SER A 816 -20.90 3.13 13.98
N ASP A 817 -19.88 3.35 13.13
CA ASP A 817 -18.57 2.71 13.30
C ASP A 817 -17.83 3.21 14.53
N PHE A 818 -17.92 4.51 14.79
CA PHE A 818 -17.42 5.13 16.01
C PHE A 818 -18.01 4.45 17.25
N LEU A 819 -19.34 4.38 17.32
CA LEU A 819 -20.06 3.77 18.45
C LEU A 819 -19.72 2.29 18.62
N LEU A 820 -19.64 1.52 17.51
CA LEU A 820 -19.25 0.12 17.56
C LEU A 820 -17.79 -0.07 18.02
N GLY A 821 -16.90 0.85 17.62
CA GLY A 821 -15.51 0.90 18.07
C GLY A 821 -15.39 1.13 19.57
N GLU A 822 -16.13 2.11 20.09
CA GLU A 822 -16.21 2.40 21.53
C GLU A 822 -16.78 1.21 22.31
N MET A 823 -17.90 0.63 21.87
CA MET A 823 -18.47 -0.56 22.50
C MET A 823 -17.48 -1.73 22.53
N LYS A 824 -16.74 -1.96 21.43
CA LYS A 824 -15.69 -2.98 21.35
C LYS A 824 -14.55 -2.67 22.34
N PHE A 825 -14.10 -1.43 22.42
CA PHE A 825 -13.06 -1.00 23.34
C PHE A 825 -13.46 -1.25 24.80
N VAL A 826 -14.64 -0.77 25.20
CA VAL A 826 -15.21 -0.99 26.54
C VAL A 826 -15.29 -2.48 26.87
N LEU A 827 -15.78 -3.29 25.94
CA LEU A 827 -15.89 -4.74 26.11
C LEU A 827 -14.53 -5.39 26.34
N ILE A 828 -13.53 -5.09 25.50
CA ILE A 828 -12.20 -5.70 25.60
C ILE A 828 -11.49 -5.27 26.88
N VAL A 829 -11.57 -3.99 27.26
CA VAL A 829 -11.01 -3.48 28.52
C VAL A 829 -11.68 -4.17 29.73
N SER A 830 -13.01 -4.32 29.70
CA SER A 830 -13.75 -4.99 30.77
C SER A 830 -13.36 -6.47 30.89
N LEU A 831 -13.28 -7.18 29.75
CA LEU A 831 -12.82 -8.58 29.72
C LEU A 831 -11.37 -8.72 30.22
N PHE A 832 -10.49 -7.79 29.85
CA PHE A 832 -9.10 -7.78 30.31
C PHE A 832 -9.01 -7.75 31.84
N PHE A 833 -9.68 -6.80 32.48
CA PHE A 833 -9.67 -6.69 33.95
C PHE A 833 -10.38 -7.86 34.63
N LEU A 834 -11.46 -8.38 34.05
CA LEU A 834 -12.14 -9.58 34.54
C LEU A 834 -11.19 -10.79 34.54
N ILE A 835 -10.47 -11.02 33.43
CA ILE A 835 -9.51 -12.12 33.29
C ILE A 835 -8.39 -11.99 34.33
N LEU A 836 -7.83 -10.79 34.52
CA LEU A 836 -6.82 -10.55 35.55
C LEU A 836 -7.34 -10.82 36.96
N GLY A 837 -8.57 -10.38 37.27
CA GLY A 837 -9.19 -10.61 38.58
C GLY A 837 -9.51 -12.08 38.85
N LEU A 838 -9.86 -12.86 37.82
CA LEU A 838 -10.02 -14.32 37.91
C LEU A 838 -8.67 -15.02 38.11
N PHE A 839 -7.62 -14.55 37.44
CA PHE A 839 -6.27 -15.09 37.56
C PHE A 839 -5.69 -14.84 38.96
N GLU A 840 -5.81 -13.62 39.50
CA GLU A 840 -5.37 -13.28 40.86
C GLU A 840 -6.05 -14.16 41.91
N LYS A 841 -7.34 -14.47 41.71
CA LYS A 841 -8.11 -15.40 42.54
C LYS A 841 -7.75 -16.89 42.35
N LYS A 842 -6.80 -17.20 41.47
CA LYS A 842 -6.44 -18.56 41.06
C LYS A 842 -7.62 -19.36 40.47
N ALA A 843 -8.66 -18.67 39.99
CA ALA A 843 -9.82 -19.29 39.35
C ALA A 843 -9.51 -19.80 37.93
N ILE A 844 -8.49 -19.23 37.29
CA ILE A 844 -7.98 -19.66 35.98
C ILE A 844 -6.47 -19.92 36.03
N SER A 845 -6.00 -20.87 35.22
CA SER A 845 -4.58 -21.22 35.15
C SER A 845 -3.77 -20.20 34.34
N ARG A 846 -2.44 -20.20 34.50
CA ARG A 846 -1.50 -19.39 33.68
C ARG A 846 -1.68 -19.64 32.16
N ARG A 847 -1.93 -20.89 31.77
CA ARG A 847 -2.16 -21.26 30.36
C ARG A 847 -3.46 -20.64 29.85
N LEU A 848 -4.51 -20.64 30.67
CA LEU A 848 -5.80 -20.08 30.32
C LEU A 848 -5.76 -18.54 30.28
N LEU A 849 -5.04 -17.89 31.21
CA LEU A 849 -4.75 -16.45 31.16
C LEU A 849 -4.14 -16.06 29.81
N TRP A 850 -3.01 -16.69 29.44
CA TRP A 850 -2.35 -16.41 28.17
C TRP A 850 -3.27 -16.71 26.97
N GLY A 851 -3.96 -17.85 26.98
CA GLY A 851 -4.84 -18.25 25.87
C GLY A 851 -5.99 -17.28 25.64
N LEU A 852 -6.65 -16.82 26.71
CA LEU A 852 -7.74 -15.84 26.61
C LEU A 852 -7.23 -14.48 26.09
N LEU A 853 -6.13 -13.98 26.64
CA LEU A 853 -5.54 -12.71 26.18
C LEU A 853 -5.09 -12.80 24.71
N PHE A 854 -4.50 -13.92 24.32
CA PHE A 854 -4.05 -14.16 22.95
C PHE A 854 -5.24 -14.22 21.97
N VAL A 855 -6.30 -14.95 22.30
CA VAL A 855 -7.50 -15.06 21.45
C VAL A 855 -8.21 -13.72 21.32
N ILE A 856 -8.34 -12.94 22.40
CA ILE A 856 -8.97 -11.60 22.32
C ILE A 856 -8.10 -10.66 21.47
N THR A 857 -6.77 -10.67 21.65
CA THR A 857 -5.86 -9.84 20.86
C THR A 857 -5.88 -10.23 19.38
N LEU A 858 -5.84 -11.53 19.08
CA LEU A 858 -5.94 -12.05 17.73
C LEU A 858 -7.28 -11.69 17.09
N GLY A 859 -8.38 -11.85 17.83
CA GLY A 859 -9.72 -11.48 17.36
C GLY A 859 -9.86 -9.98 17.09
N ASP A 860 -9.34 -9.12 17.96
CA ASP A 860 -9.34 -7.67 17.78
C ASP A 860 -8.50 -7.23 16.57
N LEU A 861 -7.28 -7.76 16.44
CA LEU A 861 -6.41 -7.47 15.29
C LEU A 861 -6.96 -8.04 13.99
N LEU A 862 -7.51 -9.26 13.98
CA LEU A 862 -8.17 -9.82 12.80
C LEU A 862 -9.45 -9.07 12.45
N ALA A 863 -10.25 -8.64 13.43
CA ALA A 863 -11.45 -7.83 13.17
C ALA A 863 -11.08 -6.44 12.64
N PHE A 864 -10.03 -5.83 13.19
CA PHE A 864 -9.44 -4.60 12.66
C PHE A 864 -8.95 -4.82 11.22
N ASN A 865 -8.26 -5.93 10.94
CA ASN A 865 -7.70 -6.25 9.63
C ASN A 865 -8.77 -6.70 8.61
N ALA A 866 -9.85 -7.34 9.03
CA ALA A 866 -10.98 -7.72 8.18
C ALA A 866 -11.73 -6.50 7.64
N ARG A 867 -11.62 -5.33 8.29
CA ARG A 867 -12.09 -4.06 7.71
C ARG A 867 -11.26 -3.64 6.49
N PHE A 868 -10.07 -4.18 6.36
CA PHE A 868 -9.22 -4.10 5.18
C PHE A 868 -9.42 -5.30 4.26
N ASP A 869 -10.51 -6.07 4.36
CA ASP A 869 -10.91 -7.05 3.33
C ASP A 869 -11.15 -6.39 1.95
N ASN A 870 -11.13 -5.04 1.87
CA ASN A 870 -11.06 -4.22 0.64
C ASN A 870 -9.64 -3.89 0.16
N VAL A 871 -8.58 -4.33 0.86
CA VAL A 871 -7.17 -4.29 0.40
C VAL A 871 -6.88 -5.44 -0.55
N VAL A 872 -7.72 -6.49 -0.54
CA VAL A 872 -8.07 -7.16 -1.79
C VAL A 872 -9.21 -6.38 -2.39
N ALA A 873 -8.97 -5.76 -3.54
CA ALA A 873 -9.94 -4.97 -4.29
C ALA A 873 -11.38 -5.45 -4.09
N PRO A 874 -12.37 -4.59 -3.73
CA PRO A 874 -13.75 -4.91 -4.07
C PRO A 874 -13.76 -5.29 -5.56
N THR A 875 -14.58 -6.30 -5.87
CA THR A 875 -14.66 -6.98 -7.16
C THR A 875 -14.66 -6.07 -8.41
N PRO A 876 -15.03 -4.77 -8.39
CA PRO A 876 -14.84 -3.87 -9.53
C PRO A 876 -13.36 -3.57 -9.91
N HIS A 877 -12.40 -3.68 -8.98
CA HIS A 877 -10.97 -3.49 -9.29
C HIS A 877 -10.19 -4.81 -9.42
N GLY A 878 -10.71 -5.91 -8.86
CA GLY A 878 -10.17 -7.27 -9.06
C GLY A 878 -10.33 -7.79 -10.50
N GLN A 879 -11.29 -7.25 -11.25
CA GLN A 879 -11.44 -7.50 -12.69
C GLN A 879 -10.48 -6.65 -13.55
N ALA A 880 -9.70 -5.73 -12.96
CA ALA A 880 -9.14 -4.62 -13.71
C ALA A 880 -7.70 -4.78 -14.23
N PHE A 881 -6.85 -5.63 -13.66
CA PHE A 881 -5.43 -5.54 -14.05
C PHE A 881 -5.05 -6.31 -15.31
N TYR A 882 -5.82 -7.34 -15.72
CA TYR A 882 -5.57 -8.04 -17.00
C TYR A 882 -6.79 -8.24 -17.90
N PRO A 883 -8.01 -8.49 -17.39
CA PRO A 883 -9.20 -8.38 -18.23
C PRO A 883 -9.61 -6.92 -18.48
N ALA A 884 -9.45 -6.00 -17.50
CA ALA A 884 -9.41 -4.56 -17.79
C ALA A 884 -8.03 -4.07 -18.30
N ALA A 885 -7.12 -4.99 -18.65
CA ALA A 885 -6.08 -4.72 -19.66
C ALA A 885 -6.49 -5.00 -21.09
N ALA A 886 -7.60 -5.72 -21.33
CA ALA A 886 -8.22 -5.72 -22.66
C ALA A 886 -8.65 -4.30 -23.10
N PRO A 887 -9.02 -3.37 -22.18
CA PRO A 887 -9.09 -1.93 -22.40
C PRO A 887 -7.81 -1.13 -22.03
N TYR A 888 -6.63 -1.70 -21.79
CA TYR A 888 -5.34 -0.92 -21.85
C TYR A 888 -4.93 -0.59 -23.30
N ARG A 889 -5.96 -0.47 -24.14
CA ARG A 889 -6.05 0.03 -25.49
C ARG A 889 -6.32 1.54 -25.51
N ASP A 890 -6.33 2.23 -24.36
CA ASP A 890 -6.68 3.65 -24.26
C ASP A 890 -5.64 4.60 -24.93
N MET A 891 -4.49 4.08 -25.36
CA MET A 891 -3.92 4.56 -26.64
C MET A 891 -4.00 3.38 -27.60
N GLY A 892 -4.94 3.42 -28.55
CA GLY A 892 -5.06 2.34 -29.52
C GLY A 892 -3.69 2.09 -30.14
N ALA A 893 -3.26 0.84 -30.32
CA ALA A 893 -1.97 0.56 -30.96
C ALA A 893 -1.83 1.28 -32.32
N ALA A 894 -2.96 1.57 -32.97
CA ALA A 894 -3.06 2.45 -34.14
C ALA A 894 -2.73 3.92 -33.83
N LEU A 895 -3.34 4.52 -32.79
CA LEU A 895 -3.06 5.89 -32.36
C LEU A 895 -1.59 6.05 -31.92
N LYS A 896 -1.05 5.10 -31.13
CA LYS A 896 0.37 5.15 -30.76
C LYS A 896 1.29 5.08 -31.99
N LYS A 897 0.92 4.30 -33.01
CA LYS A 897 1.65 4.22 -34.28
C LYS A 897 1.49 5.47 -35.16
N SER A 898 0.41 6.22 -35.01
CA SER A 898 0.18 7.46 -35.78
C SER A 898 0.86 8.69 -35.15
N LEU A 899 1.25 8.63 -33.88
CA LEU A 899 1.93 9.71 -33.18
C LEU A 899 3.45 9.56 -33.29
N ASP A 900 4.16 10.64 -33.62
CA ASP A 900 5.62 10.70 -33.60
C ASP A 900 6.12 10.92 -32.16
N LEU A 901 6.02 9.88 -31.34
CA LEU A 901 6.48 9.89 -29.95
C LEU A 901 8.00 9.73 -29.81
N VAL A 902 8.70 9.53 -30.92
CA VAL A 902 10.17 9.55 -30.93
C VAL A 902 10.65 10.99 -30.92
N ASN A 903 10.10 11.86 -31.77
CA ASN A 903 10.52 13.25 -31.86
C ASN A 903 9.71 14.22 -30.99
N TYR A 904 8.58 13.80 -30.43
CA TYR A 904 7.70 14.68 -29.64
C TYR A 904 7.16 14.00 -28.37
N ARG A 905 6.60 14.82 -27.47
CA ARG A 905 5.97 14.40 -26.21
C ARG A 905 4.47 14.67 -26.24
N ALA A 906 3.79 14.08 -25.27
CA ALA A 906 2.36 14.28 -25.05
C ALA A 906 2.04 14.82 -23.63
N HIS A 907 0.91 15.51 -23.48
CA HIS A 907 0.36 15.92 -22.18
C HIS A 907 -1.15 15.64 -22.09
N MET A 908 -1.77 15.87 -20.91
CA MET A 908 -3.17 15.52 -20.59
C MET A 908 -3.47 14.02 -20.70
N LEU A 909 -2.48 13.19 -20.34
CA LEU A 909 -2.54 11.75 -20.47
C LEU A 909 -3.65 11.10 -19.60
N ASP A 910 -4.09 11.76 -18.53
CA ASP A 910 -5.22 11.32 -17.72
C ASP A 910 -6.55 11.25 -18.49
N GLU A 911 -6.72 12.04 -19.55
CA GLU A 911 -7.92 12.04 -20.39
C GLU A 911 -8.07 10.76 -21.23
N VAL A 912 -6.94 10.09 -21.50
CA VAL A 912 -6.87 8.75 -22.09
C VAL A 912 -6.61 7.67 -21.03
N GLY A 913 -6.99 7.91 -19.77
CA GLY A 913 -6.85 6.92 -18.68
C GLY A 913 -5.42 6.61 -18.24
N LEU A 914 -4.44 7.31 -18.81
CA LEU A 914 -3.03 7.26 -18.44
C LEU A 914 -2.77 8.23 -17.26
N ASN A 915 -3.30 7.84 -16.10
CA ASN A 915 -2.98 8.48 -14.80
C ASN A 915 -1.47 8.43 -14.51
N ALA A 916 -1.07 9.02 -13.37
CA ALA A 916 0.31 9.06 -12.88
C ALA A 916 1.15 7.84 -13.29
N ASN A 917 2.32 8.10 -13.88
CA ASN A 917 3.35 7.15 -14.31
C ASN A 917 2.94 6.00 -15.24
N LYS A 918 1.67 5.77 -15.53
CA LYS A 918 1.26 4.68 -16.43
C LYS A 918 1.86 4.83 -17.82
N ASN A 919 2.11 6.07 -18.24
CA ASN A 919 2.81 6.40 -19.49
C ASN A 919 4.20 5.75 -19.61
N LEU A 920 4.88 5.45 -18.49
CA LEU A 920 6.14 4.69 -18.45
C LEU A 920 5.97 3.28 -19.02
N ILE A 921 4.86 2.59 -18.69
CA ILE A 921 4.57 1.23 -19.16
C ILE A 921 4.38 1.24 -20.68
N PHE A 922 3.70 2.27 -21.19
CA PHE A 922 3.40 2.39 -22.61
C PHE A 922 4.52 3.05 -23.40
N GLY A 923 5.61 3.47 -22.77
CA GLY A 923 6.70 4.18 -23.43
C GLY A 923 6.24 5.46 -24.12
N VAL A 924 5.35 6.23 -23.47
CA VAL A 924 4.85 7.53 -23.96
C VAL A 924 5.62 8.65 -23.26
N PRO A 925 6.49 9.40 -23.97
CA PRO A 925 7.26 10.49 -23.38
C PRO A 925 6.39 11.66 -22.92
N SER A 926 6.65 12.13 -21.69
CA SER A 926 5.95 13.25 -21.07
C SER A 926 6.92 14.10 -20.25
N TYR A 927 6.54 15.37 -20.04
CA TYR A 927 7.18 16.22 -19.03
C TYR A 927 6.58 16.02 -17.63
N SER A 928 5.36 15.46 -17.53
CA SER A 928 4.70 15.13 -16.26
C SER A 928 5.14 13.76 -15.74
N GLY A 929 4.76 13.44 -14.50
CA GLY A 929 5.10 12.18 -13.85
C GLY A 929 5.34 12.34 -12.36
N ILE A 930 5.27 11.23 -11.64
CA ILE A 930 5.49 11.15 -10.21
C ILE A 930 6.76 10.36 -9.95
N MET A 931 7.83 11.02 -9.55
CA MET A 931 9.10 10.35 -9.27
C MET A 931 9.54 10.67 -7.86
N GLY A 932 10.31 9.76 -7.24
CA GLY A 932 10.80 9.97 -5.87
C GLY A 932 11.67 11.21 -5.71
N HIS A 933 12.22 11.71 -6.81
CA HIS A 933 12.98 12.95 -6.88
C HIS A 933 12.63 13.66 -8.19
N MET A 934 12.75 14.99 -8.17
CA MET A 934 12.59 15.86 -9.33
C MET A 934 13.82 16.78 -9.35
N PRO A 935 14.60 16.82 -10.43
CA PRO A 935 15.81 17.65 -10.48
C PRO A 935 15.50 19.13 -10.27
N LYS A 936 16.31 19.81 -9.44
CA LYS A 936 16.18 21.24 -9.08
C LYS A 936 15.96 22.13 -10.29
N ARG A 937 16.76 21.92 -11.33
CA ARG A 937 16.67 22.65 -12.59
C ARG A 937 15.32 22.46 -13.28
N PHE A 938 14.80 21.24 -13.37
CA PHE A 938 13.47 21.01 -13.97
C PHE A 938 12.35 21.60 -13.12
N SER A 939 12.41 21.47 -11.79
CA SER A 939 11.43 22.10 -10.90
C SER A 939 11.44 23.62 -10.98
N SER A 940 12.62 24.25 -10.96
CA SER A 940 12.75 25.72 -11.11
C SER A 940 12.24 26.20 -12.47
N PHE A 941 12.45 25.39 -13.51
CA PHE A 941 11.92 25.65 -14.86
C PHE A 941 10.40 25.67 -14.83
N ILE A 942 9.74 24.59 -14.42
CA ILE A 942 8.27 24.48 -14.50
C ILE A 942 7.55 25.46 -13.55
N ILE A 943 8.10 25.74 -12.37
CA ILE A 943 7.56 26.75 -11.44
C ILE A 943 7.56 28.14 -12.09
N ASN A 944 8.63 28.50 -12.80
CA ASN A 944 8.71 29.77 -13.51
C ASN A 944 7.70 29.88 -14.67
N PHE A 945 7.21 28.75 -15.18
CA PHE A 945 6.12 28.68 -16.17
C PHE A 945 4.76 28.38 -15.52
N GLY A 946 4.53 28.93 -14.33
CA GLY A 946 3.20 29.02 -13.70
C GLY A 946 2.74 27.80 -12.92
N TYR A 947 3.64 26.86 -12.60
CA TYR A 947 3.31 25.75 -11.71
C TYR A 947 3.38 26.21 -10.24
N PRO A 948 2.28 26.14 -9.47
CA PRO A 948 2.13 26.89 -8.21
C PRO A 948 2.80 26.24 -6.99
N ARG A 949 3.47 25.08 -7.14
CA ARG A 949 3.96 24.28 -6.01
C ARG A 949 5.40 23.82 -6.21
N GLU A 950 6.17 23.85 -5.12
CA GLU A 950 7.47 23.18 -5.01
C GLU A 950 7.30 21.69 -4.66
N THR A 951 6.53 20.95 -5.46
CA THR A 951 6.31 19.50 -5.27
C THR A 951 7.11 18.67 -6.27
N VAL A 952 7.52 17.47 -5.85
CA VAL A 952 8.13 16.44 -6.73
C VAL A 952 7.10 15.64 -7.53
N LEU A 953 5.81 15.88 -7.27
CA LEU A 953 4.68 15.18 -7.88
C LEU A 953 4.04 16.10 -8.91
N ILE A 954 4.22 15.83 -10.21
CA ILE A 954 3.42 16.48 -11.26
C ILE A 954 2.36 15.48 -11.71
N TYR A 955 1.16 15.59 -11.14
CA TYR A 955 0.00 14.92 -11.69
C TYR A 955 -0.29 15.47 -13.09
N PRO A 956 -0.64 14.62 -14.09
CA PRO A 956 -0.98 15.08 -15.43
C PRO A 956 -2.04 16.19 -15.46
N SER A 957 -3.01 16.15 -14.54
CA SER A 957 -4.09 17.13 -14.39
C SER A 957 -3.64 18.50 -13.84
N GLU A 958 -2.55 18.54 -13.08
CA GLU A 958 -2.00 19.76 -12.47
C GLU A 958 -0.91 20.42 -13.34
N ALA A 959 -0.57 19.79 -14.47
CA ALA A 959 0.55 20.16 -15.30
C ALA A 959 0.38 21.55 -15.98
N SER A 960 1.49 22.28 -16.20
CA SER A 960 1.45 23.64 -16.77
C SER A 960 0.82 23.65 -18.16
N ARG A 961 -0.07 24.63 -18.40
CA ARG A 961 -0.74 24.86 -19.69
C ARG A 961 -0.16 26.05 -20.46
N GLN A 962 0.98 26.58 -20.03
CA GLN A 962 1.60 27.72 -20.72
C GLN A 962 2.17 27.27 -22.08
N GLU A 963 1.67 27.85 -23.17
CA GLU A 963 2.05 27.50 -24.55
C GLU A 963 3.58 27.53 -24.77
N ARG A 964 4.26 28.56 -24.25
CA ARG A 964 5.74 28.67 -24.34
C ARG A 964 6.45 27.48 -23.69
N PHE A 965 5.99 27.02 -22.53
CA PHE A 965 6.59 25.89 -21.82
C PHE A 965 6.37 24.57 -22.57
N LEU A 966 5.17 24.38 -23.11
CA LEU A 966 4.81 23.20 -23.91
C LEU A 966 5.63 23.15 -25.20
N ASP A 967 5.82 24.29 -25.86
CA ASP A 967 6.68 24.40 -27.05
C ASP A 967 8.12 24.03 -26.76
N LEU A 968 8.70 24.59 -25.69
CA LEU A 968 10.07 24.31 -25.26
C LEU A 968 10.27 22.85 -24.82
N SER A 969 9.24 22.22 -24.24
CA SER A 969 9.27 20.81 -23.78
C SER A 969 8.99 19.78 -24.89
N ALA A 970 8.90 20.24 -26.14
CA ALA A 970 8.58 19.44 -27.32
C ALA A 970 7.21 18.73 -27.22
N VAL A 971 6.22 19.37 -26.61
CA VAL A 971 4.87 18.83 -26.45
C VAL A 971 4.03 19.20 -27.68
N ARG A 972 3.96 18.26 -28.62
CA ARG A 972 3.13 18.39 -29.83
C ARG A 972 1.73 17.85 -29.62
N TYR A 973 1.57 16.81 -28.82
CA TYR A 973 0.29 16.10 -28.70
C TYR A 973 -0.42 16.45 -27.40
N VAL A 974 -1.69 16.83 -27.53
CA VAL A 974 -2.59 17.13 -26.40
C VAL A 974 -3.75 16.16 -26.47
N PHE A 975 -3.93 15.36 -25.43
CA PHE A 975 -5.13 14.53 -25.35
C PHE A 975 -6.29 15.38 -24.85
N THR A 976 -7.42 15.32 -25.56
CA THR A 976 -8.65 16.05 -25.23
C THR A 976 -9.81 15.12 -24.85
N GLU A 977 -9.74 13.84 -25.28
CA GLU A 977 -10.69 12.76 -25.01
C GLU A 977 -9.99 11.39 -25.22
N LYS A 978 -10.61 10.28 -24.77
CA LYS A 978 -10.05 8.90 -24.80
C LYS A 978 -9.50 8.39 -26.15
N GLU A 979 -9.87 8.99 -27.28
CA GLU A 979 -9.43 8.54 -28.62
C GLU A 979 -9.02 9.70 -29.54
N LYS A 980 -8.90 10.93 -29.01
CA LYS A 980 -8.53 12.11 -29.80
C LYS A 980 -7.33 12.80 -29.19
N ALA A 981 -6.28 12.91 -30.01
CA ALA A 981 -5.15 13.79 -29.74
C ALA A 981 -5.27 15.01 -30.67
N GLY A 982 -5.27 16.20 -30.10
CA GLY A 982 -4.99 17.44 -30.82
C GLY A 982 -3.49 17.59 -31.06
N GLU A 983 -3.14 18.31 -32.12
CA GLU A 983 -1.76 18.71 -32.39
C GLU A 983 -1.55 20.19 -32.10
N ARG A 984 -0.40 20.51 -31.50
CA ARG A 984 0.13 21.86 -31.34
C ARG A 984 1.21 22.09 -32.40
N PRO A 985 0.90 22.77 -33.53
CA PRO A 985 1.86 22.98 -34.62
C PRO A 985 3.01 23.93 -34.24
N THR A 986 2.89 24.64 -33.11
CA THR A 986 3.92 25.54 -32.60
C THR A 986 5.05 24.81 -31.88
N ALA A 987 4.85 23.54 -31.50
CA ALA A 987 5.79 22.77 -30.70
C ALA A 987 7.14 22.60 -31.40
N LEU A 988 8.23 22.77 -30.65
CA LEU A 988 9.56 22.37 -31.12
C LEU A 988 9.65 20.84 -31.16
N ALA A 989 10.50 20.29 -32.03
CA ALA A 989 10.86 18.88 -31.94
C ALA A 989 11.77 18.63 -30.74
N ARG A 990 12.01 17.37 -30.39
CA ARG A 990 13.03 17.02 -29.40
C ARG A 990 14.43 17.42 -29.87
N LEU A 991 14.74 17.32 -31.16
CA LEU A 991 15.98 17.82 -31.74
C LEU A 991 15.68 18.92 -32.76
N ASN A 992 16.36 20.07 -32.65
CA ASN A 992 16.25 21.16 -33.61
C ASN A 992 17.61 21.78 -33.90
N LEU A 993 17.83 22.21 -35.14
CA LEU A 993 18.98 23.05 -35.52
C LEU A 993 18.61 24.52 -35.43
N LEU A 994 19.39 25.29 -34.67
CA LEU A 994 19.27 26.74 -34.54
C LEU A 994 20.60 27.41 -34.91
N TYR A 995 20.53 28.53 -35.60
CA TYR A 995 21.72 29.22 -36.11
C TYR A 995 22.11 30.45 -35.27
N ASP A 996 21.22 30.89 -34.37
CA ASP A 996 21.43 32.03 -33.48
C ASP A 996 21.35 31.61 -32.02
N TYR A 997 22.18 32.24 -31.19
CA TYR A 997 22.14 32.07 -29.74
C TYR A 997 22.38 33.38 -29.01
N GLN A 998 21.94 33.42 -27.76
CA GLN A 998 22.26 34.50 -26.82
C GLN A 998 22.79 33.89 -25.53
N VAL A 999 23.86 34.48 -25.00
CA VAL A 999 24.47 34.03 -23.75
C VAL A 999 23.92 34.86 -22.60
N ILE A 1000 23.33 34.18 -21.61
CA ILE A 1000 22.87 34.78 -20.36
C ILE A 1000 23.37 33.90 -19.21
N ASN A 1001 24.46 34.32 -18.58
CA ASN A 1001 25.10 33.55 -17.51
C ASN A 1001 24.29 33.55 -16.20
N ASP A 1002 23.40 34.53 -16.03
CA ASP A 1002 22.54 34.70 -14.86
C ASP A 1002 21.25 33.88 -15.06
N GLU A 1003 21.18 32.73 -14.41
CA GLU A 1003 20.07 31.76 -14.53
C GLU A 1003 18.67 32.36 -14.28
N PRO A 1004 18.43 33.14 -13.20
CA PRO A 1004 17.21 33.92 -13.03
C PRO A 1004 16.86 34.83 -14.21
N LYS A 1005 17.83 35.61 -14.72
CA LYS A 1005 17.59 36.48 -15.89
C LYS A 1005 17.32 35.68 -17.17
N LEU A 1006 17.97 34.53 -17.33
CA LEU A 1006 17.71 33.63 -18.46
C LEU A 1006 16.26 33.13 -18.42
N LEU A 1007 15.77 32.71 -17.25
CA LEU A 1007 14.36 32.33 -17.06
C LEU A 1007 13.40 33.48 -17.35
N GLU A 1008 13.72 34.70 -16.94
CA GLU A 1008 12.93 35.90 -17.29
C GLU A 1008 12.90 36.15 -18.80
N GLU A 1009 14.05 36.03 -19.48
CA GLU A 1009 14.13 36.21 -20.93
C GLU A 1009 13.30 35.17 -21.69
N LEU A 1010 13.33 33.90 -21.28
CA LEU A 1010 12.53 32.83 -21.90
C LEU A 1010 11.01 33.11 -21.86
N LYS A 1011 10.55 33.89 -20.87
CA LYS A 1011 9.14 34.22 -20.69
C LYS A 1011 8.70 35.43 -21.52
N LYS A 1012 9.63 36.25 -22.04
CA LYS A 1012 9.28 37.44 -22.82
C LYS A 1012 8.62 37.04 -24.13
N GLU A 1013 7.59 37.79 -24.53
CA GLU A 1013 6.94 37.62 -25.83
C GLU A 1013 7.91 37.91 -26.99
N THR A 1014 8.88 38.80 -26.78
CA THR A 1014 9.92 39.16 -27.76
C THR A 1014 10.92 38.05 -28.03
N PHE A 1015 11.06 37.06 -27.14
CA PHE A 1015 11.95 35.93 -27.34
C PHE A 1015 11.30 34.89 -28.26
N ASN A 1016 11.99 34.51 -29.34
CA ASN A 1016 11.53 33.49 -30.26
C ASN A 1016 12.35 32.19 -30.13
N PRO A 1017 11.80 31.14 -29.48
CA PRO A 1017 12.50 29.87 -29.26
C PRO A 1017 12.66 29.05 -30.55
N LYS A 1018 11.99 29.46 -31.65
CA LYS A 1018 12.19 28.86 -32.97
C LYS A 1018 13.38 29.44 -33.70
N THR A 1019 14.00 30.53 -33.26
CA THR A 1019 15.16 31.10 -34.00
C THR A 1019 16.39 31.22 -33.12
N THR A 1020 16.20 31.42 -31.82
CA THR A 1020 17.29 31.70 -30.87
C THR A 1020 17.28 30.70 -29.72
N VAL A 1021 18.45 30.19 -29.36
CA VAL A 1021 18.67 29.42 -28.13
C VAL A 1021 19.37 30.26 -27.07
N LEU A 1022 18.93 30.19 -25.81
CA LEU A 1022 19.62 30.84 -24.70
C LEU A 1022 20.62 29.87 -24.07
N LEU A 1023 21.88 30.27 -23.97
CA LEU A 1023 22.95 29.47 -23.37
C LEU A 1023 23.43 30.11 -22.06
N SER A 1024 23.75 29.27 -21.09
CA SER A 1024 24.34 29.69 -19.80
C SER A 1024 25.83 30.02 -19.88
N GLN A 1025 26.48 29.65 -20.98
CA GLN A 1025 27.90 29.85 -21.23
C GLN A 1025 28.10 30.11 -22.72
N ASP A 1026 29.08 30.95 -23.07
CA ASP A 1026 29.49 31.16 -24.45
C ASP A 1026 30.16 29.90 -25.00
N PRO A 1027 29.64 29.29 -26.09
CA PRO A 1027 30.27 28.13 -26.71
C PRO A 1027 31.61 28.44 -27.40
N GLN A 1028 32.07 29.70 -27.39
CA GLN A 1028 33.24 30.18 -28.13
C GLN A 1028 33.17 29.79 -29.61
N TRP A 1029 31.95 29.75 -30.13
CA TRP A 1029 31.61 29.27 -31.46
C TRP A 1029 31.07 30.45 -32.28
N PRO A 1030 31.61 30.75 -33.47
CA PRO A 1030 31.24 31.95 -34.19
C PRO A 1030 29.76 31.91 -34.59
N VAL A 1031 29.00 32.94 -34.20
CA VAL A 1031 27.65 33.19 -34.69
C VAL A 1031 27.76 33.40 -36.21
N SER A 1032 27.09 32.56 -36.99
CA SER A 1032 27.15 32.67 -38.44
C SER A 1032 26.38 33.91 -38.91
N SER A 1033 27.05 34.85 -39.60
CA SER A 1033 26.39 36.03 -40.18
C SER A 1033 25.47 35.60 -41.32
N GLY A 1034 24.15 35.72 -41.13
CA GLY A 1034 23.15 35.64 -42.20
C GLY A 1034 21.74 35.66 -41.62
N GLU A 1035 20.71 35.60 -42.47
CA GLU A 1035 19.32 35.76 -42.02
C GLU A 1035 18.94 34.78 -40.91
N ARG A 1036 18.19 35.28 -39.91
CA ARG A 1036 17.63 34.46 -38.84
C ARG A 1036 16.68 33.44 -39.45
N ARG A 1037 17.04 32.16 -39.36
CA ARG A 1037 16.20 31.06 -39.86
C ARG A 1037 15.38 30.46 -38.72
N SER A 1038 14.17 30.03 -39.05
CA SER A 1038 13.39 29.17 -38.16
C SER A 1038 14.14 27.86 -37.93
N ALA A 1039 13.92 27.27 -36.77
CA ALA A 1039 14.53 26.04 -36.32
C ALA A 1039 14.10 24.91 -37.25
N ASP A 1040 15.08 24.15 -37.71
CA ASP A 1040 14.86 22.97 -38.54
C ASP A 1040 14.74 21.75 -37.60
N ALA A 1041 13.57 21.12 -37.58
CA ALA A 1041 13.38 19.89 -36.81
C ALA A 1041 14.27 18.77 -37.38
N VAL A 1042 15.01 18.10 -36.50
CA VAL A 1042 15.90 16.99 -36.87
C VAL A 1042 15.26 15.68 -36.38
N PRO A 1043 14.94 14.74 -37.28
CA PRO A 1043 14.46 13.42 -36.87
C PRO A 1043 15.53 12.66 -36.08
N ILE A 1044 15.13 12.07 -34.98
CA ILE A 1044 15.95 11.11 -34.24
C ILE A 1044 15.99 9.80 -35.03
N ALA A 1045 17.19 9.42 -35.50
CA ALA A 1045 17.42 8.18 -36.26
C ALA A 1045 17.38 6.94 -35.35
N THR A 1046 17.87 7.06 -34.13
CA THR A 1046 17.82 5.98 -33.13
C THR A 1046 17.63 6.55 -31.74
N ALA A 1047 16.60 6.08 -31.04
CA ALA A 1047 16.31 6.45 -29.66
C ALA A 1047 16.51 5.26 -28.73
N GLY A 1048 17.35 5.42 -27.71
CA GLY A 1048 17.52 4.45 -26.64
C GLY A 1048 17.55 5.12 -25.26
N THR A 1049 17.65 4.30 -24.22
CA THR A 1049 17.74 4.75 -22.82
C THR A 1049 19.15 5.18 -22.40
N ASP A 1050 20.18 4.95 -23.22
CA ASP A 1050 21.54 5.41 -22.94
C ASP A 1050 22.06 6.39 -23.98
N ALA A 1051 21.47 6.39 -25.17
CA ALA A 1051 21.95 7.18 -26.28
C ALA A 1051 20.83 7.54 -27.25
N VAL A 1052 20.96 8.71 -27.87
CA VAL A 1052 20.12 9.19 -28.95
C VAL A 1052 21.02 9.61 -30.11
N THR A 1053 20.73 9.14 -31.31
CA THR A 1053 21.51 9.47 -32.52
C THR A 1053 20.64 10.16 -33.55
N ALA A 1054 21.20 11.17 -34.19
CA ALA A 1054 20.60 11.86 -35.32
C ALA A 1054 21.64 12.07 -36.42
N GLU A 1055 21.15 12.09 -37.66
CA GLU A 1055 21.93 12.49 -38.83
C GLU A 1055 21.50 13.91 -39.19
N VAL A 1056 22.46 14.82 -39.24
CA VAL A 1056 22.21 16.24 -39.50
C VAL A 1056 22.96 16.68 -40.75
N SER A 1057 22.30 17.48 -41.57
CA SER A 1057 22.93 18.19 -42.69
C SER A 1057 22.81 19.67 -42.43
N VAL A 1058 23.92 20.30 -42.10
CA VAL A 1058 23.96 21.68 -41.63
C VAL A 1058 24.63 22.56 -42.71
N PRO A 1059 23.92 23.51 -43.34
CA PRO A 1059 24.45 24.33 -44.42
C PRO A 1059 25.53 25.32 -43.96
N ARG A 1060 25.51 25.68 -42.67
CA ARG A 1060 26.49 26.53 -41.99
C ARG A 1060 26.47 26.17 -40.51
N SER A 1061 27.51 26.54 -39.76
CA SER A 1061 27.60 26.29 -38.32
C SER A 1061 26.29 26.59 -37.55
N ALA A 1062 25.86 25.66 -36.71
CA ALA A 1062 24.60 25.73 -35.96
C ALA A 1062 24.73 25.08 -34.58
N LEU A 1063 23.70 25.23 -33.75
CA LEU A 1063 23.50 24.53 -32.49
C LEU A 1063 22.39 23.51 -32.66
N LEU A 1064 22.68 22.24 -32.37
CA LEU A 1064 21.66 21.21 -32.24
C LEU A 1064 21.13 21.23 -30.81
N LEU A 1065 19.95 21.82 -30.63
CA LEU A 1065 19.21 21.82 -29.38
C LEU A 1065 18.52 20.46 -29.19
N PHE A 1066 18.76 19.84 -28.04
CA PHE A 1066 18.07 18.65 -27.58
C PHE A 1066 17.18 18.99 -26.38
N ALA A 1067 15.87 19.00 -26.61
CA ALA A 1067 14.83 19.24 -25.61
C ALA A 1067 14.63 18.02 -24.69
N GLU A 1068 15.72 17.55 -24.10
CA GLU A 1068 15.78 16.58 -23.00
C GLU A 1068 16.44 17.29 -21.81
N SER A 1069 16.03 16.97 -20.58
CA SER A 1069 16.58 17.62 -19.39
C SER A 1069 18.09 17.45 -19.31
N TYR A 1070 18.80 18.56 -19.13
CA TYR A 1070 20.23 18.60 -18.98
C TYR A 1070 20.64 17.94 -17.67
N ASP A 1071 21.63 17.05 -17.78
CA ASP A 1071 22.34 16.45 -16.66
C ASP A 1071 23.83 16.41 -17.03
N ARG A 1072 24.72 16.53 -16.04
CA ARG A 1072 26.17 16.51 -16.24
C ARG A 1072 26.70 15.18 -16.81
N GLY A 1073 25.90 14.12 -16.75
CA GLY A 1073 26.22 12.83 -17.35
C GLY A 1073 26.07 12.79 -18.87
N TRP A 1074 25.41 13.76 -19.51
CA TRP A 1074 25.28 13.80 -20.97
C TRP A 1074 26.57 14.23 -21.66
N GLN A 1075 26.95 13.49 -22.70
CA GLN A 1075 28.07 13.78 -23.59
C GLN A 1075 27.59 13.72 -25.04
N ALA A 1076 28.13 14.57 -25.91
CA ALA A 1076 27.85 14.53 -27.34
C ALA A 1076 29.07 14.02 -28.11
N PHE A 1077 28.80 13.37 -29.23
CA PHE A 1077 29.80 12.90 -30.17
C PHE A 1077 29.38 13.30 -31.58
N ILE A 1078 30.27 13.95 -32.32
CA ILE A 1078 30.08 14.30 -33.73
C ILE A 1078 31.05 13.45 -34.53
N ASP A 1079 30.51 12.58 -35.38
CA ASP A 1079 31.28 11.61 -36.16
C ASP A 1079 32.24 10.80 -35.26
N ASP A 1080 31.68 10.29 -34.15
CA ASP A 1080 32.36 9.54 -33.08
C ASP A 1080 33.45 10.31 -32.30
N LYS A 1081 33.62 11.61 -32.53
CA LYS A 1081 34.54 12.47 -31.77
C LYS A 1081 33.81 13.25 -30.67
N PRO A 1082 34.35 13.34 -29.44
CA PRO A 1082 33.72 14.09 -28.36
C PRO A 1082 33.46 15.55 -28.72
N ALA A 1083 32.27 16.04 -28.38
CA ALA A 1083 31.84 17.42 -28.57
C ALA A 1083 31.24 17.98 -27.26
N PRO A 1084 31.40 19.29 -27.00
CA PRO A 1084 30.87 19.91 -25.79
C PRO A 1084 29.33 19.95 -25.79
N VAL A 1085 28.74 19.78 -24.61
CA VAL A 1085 27.30 19.92 -24.37
C VAL A 1085 27.09 21.12 -23.44
N TYR A 1086 26.25 22.06 -23.86
CA TYR A 1086 25.95 23.27 -23.11
C TYR A 1086 24.52 23.22 -22.56
N PRO A 1087 24.27 23.67 -21.32
CA PRO A 1087 22.92 23.98 -20.88
C PRO A 1087 22.27 25.03 -21.78
N ALA A 1088 21.08 24.70 -22.26
CA ALA A 1088 20.33 25.49 -23.22
C ALA A 1088 18.89 25.67 -22.75
N ASN A 1089 18.31 26.85 -22.99
CA ASN A 1089 16.94 27.19 -22.62
C ASN A 1089 16.61 26.77 -21.17
N TYR A 1090 17.56 27.03 -20.27
CA TYR A 1090 17.57 26.66 -18.86
C TYR A 1090 17.62 25.14 -18.58
N ASN A 1091 16.59 24.39 -18.95
CA ASN A 1091 16.45 22.97 -18.60
C ASN A 1091 17.06 22.01 -19.62
N PHE A 1092 17.31 22.43 -20.85
CA PHE A 1092 17.67 21.55 -21.96
C PHE A 1092 19.17 21.62 -22.28
N MET A 1093 19.60 20.97 -23.36
CA MET A 1093 21.00 20.94 -23.75
C MET A 1093 21.21 21.22 -25.24
N ALA A 1094 22.36 21.76 -25.61
CA ALA A 1094 22.72 22.02 -27.01
C ALA A 1094 24.17 21.60 -27.31
N CYS A 1095 24.42 21.17 -28.55
CA CYS A 1095 25.74 20.82 -29.06
C CYS A 1095 26.05 21.68 -30.29
N PRO A 1096 27.20 22.38 -30.38
CA PRO A 1096 27.61 23.09 -31.58
C PRO A 1096 28.01 22.11 -32.68
N ILE A 1097 27.65 22.41 -33.92
CA ILE A 1097 27.92 21.59 -35.10
C ILE A 1097 28.44 22.49 -36.22
N SER A 1098 29.50 22.05 -36.89
CA SER A 1098 30.04 22.70 -38.08
C SER A 1098 29.14 22.52 -39.30
N ALA A 1099 29.40 23.30 -40.34
CA ALA A 1099 28.79 23.08 -41.64
C ALA A 1099 29.20 21.71 -42.21
N GLY A 1100 28.26 20.97 -42.76
CA GLY A 1100 28.48 19.64 -43.33
C GLY A 1100 27.40 18.63 -42.96
N GLN A 1101 27.60 17.39 -43.38
CA GLN A 1101 26.82 16.25 -42.94
C GLN A 1101 27.53 15.59 -41.75
N HIS A 1102 26.80 15.37 -40.67
CA HIS A 1102 27.36 14.83 -39.44
C HIS A 1102 26.41 13.81 -38.83
N LYS A 1103 26.99 12.77 -38.22
CA LYS A 1103 26.29 11.90 -37.29
C LYS A 1103 26.52 12.41 -35.88
N VAL A 1104 25.45 12.79 -35.21
CA VAL A 1104 25.52 13.31 -33.83
C VAL A 1104 24.90 12.29 -32.89
N THR A 1105 25.65 11.87 -31.89
CA THR A 1105 25.17 10.96 -30.84
C THR A 1105 25.30 11.62 -29.49
N PHE A 1106 24.18 11.82 -28.80
CA PHE A 1106 24.15 12.12 -27.37
C PHE A 1106 24.19 10.80 -26.60
N LYS A 1107 25.12 10.63 -25.65
CA LYS A 1107 25.21 9.47 -24.75
C LYS A 1107 25.13 9.93 -23.31
N PHE A 1108 24.32 9.25 -22.51
CA PHE A 1108 24.22 9.48 -21.08
C PHE A 1108 25.18 8.55 -20.33
N LEU A 1109 26.27 9.13 -19.81
CA LEU A 1109 27.36 8.44 -19.13
C LEU A 1109 27.57 8.99 -17.71
N PRO A 1110 26.65 8.72 -16.75
CA PRO A 1110 26.71 9.25 -15.39
C PRO A 1110 27.94 8.72 -14.63
N PRO A 1111 28.95 9.57 -14.31
CA PRO A 1111 30.20 9.10 -13.70
C PRO A 1111 29.99 8.42 -12.35
N LEU A 1112 29.03 8.93 -11.57
CA LEU A 1112 28.72 8.40 -10.24
C LEU A 1112 28.12 6.99 -10.29
N PHE A 1113 27.35 6.66 -11.34
CA PHE A 1113 26.83 5.31 -11.54
C PHE A 1113 27.96 4.33 -11.86
N PHE A 1114 28.90 4.69 -12.73
CA PHE A 1114 30.02 3.79 -13.03
C PHE A 1114 30.97 3.61 -11.84
N LEU A 1115 31.18 4.66 -11.03
CA LEU A 1115 31.90 4.54 -9.77
C LEU A 1115 31.18 3.61 -8.79
N SER A 1116 29.87 3.78 -8.63
CA SER A 1116 29.07 2.97 -7.72
C SER A 1116 29.00 1.51 -8.17
N LEU A 1117 28.92 1.25 -9.47
CA LEU A 1117 29.01 -0.09 -10.05
C LEU A 1117 30.36 -0.76 -9.74
N LYS A 1118 31.48 -0.04 -9.90
CA LYS A 1118 32.82 -0.55 -9.52
C LYS A 1118 32.89 -0.92 -8.05
N LEU A 1119 32.35 -0.08 -7.15
CA LEU A 1119 32.28 -0.37 -5.72
C LEU A 1119 31.41 -1.59 -5.42
N SER A 1120 30.28 -1.74 -6.11
CA SER A 1120 29.43 -2.94 -6.02
C SER A 1120 30.15 -4.21 -6.45
N LEU A 1121 30.96 -4.16 -7.52
CA LEU A 1121 31.79 -5.29 -7.95
C LEU A 1121 32.86 -5.64 -6.91
N VAL A 1122 33.53 -4.64 -6.32
CA VAL A 1122 34.47 -4.84 -5.19
C VAL A 1122 33.75 -5.49 -4.00
N GLY A 1123 32.53 -5.07 -3.68
CA GLY A 1123 31.70 -5.70 -2.65
C GLY A 1123 31.39 -7.16 -2.94
N GLY A 1124 31.08 -7.51 -4.20
CA GLY A 1124 30.87 -8.88 -4.64
C GLY A 1124 32.13 -9.74 -4.51
N ILE A 1125 33.31 -9.21 -4.89
CA ILE A 1125 34.60 -9.89 -4.71
C ILE A 1125 34.90 -10.10 -3.22
N LEU A 1126 34.69 -9.07 -2.40
CA LEU A 1126 34.88 -9.14 -0.94
C LEU A 1126 33.99 -10.21 -0.31
N LEU A 1127 32.72 -10.30 -0.74
CA LEU A 1127 31.79 -11.35 -0.32
C LEU A 1127 32.36 -12.75 -0.57
N LEU A 1128 32.90 -13.00 -1.77
CA LEU A 1128 33.47 -14.30 -2.12
C LEU A 1128 34.72 -14.62 -1.29
N ILE A 1129 35.64 -13.66 -1.15
CA ILE A 1129 36.89 -13.82 -0.38
C ILE A 1129 36.59 -14.13 1.10
N LEU A 1130 35.76 -13.31 1.73
CA LEU A 1130 35.43 -13.46 3.15
C LEU A 1130 34.57 -14.71 3.41
N SER A 1131 33.74 -15.11 2.45
CA SER A 1131 33.03 -16.39 2.52
C SER A 1131 34.01 -17.57 2.47
N GLY A 1132 34.99 -17.55 1.56
CA GLY A 1132 36.06 -18.55 1.50
C GLY A 1132 36.86 -18.61 2.81
N TYR A 1133 37.24 -17.46 3.36
CA TYR A 1133 37.94 -17.37 4.64
C TYR A 1133 37.11 -17.93 5.81
N CYS A 1134 35.84 -17.53 5.92
CA CYS A 1134 34.94 -18.02 6.96
C CYS A 1134 34.67 -19.54 6.83
N PHE A 1135 34.63 -20.06 5.60
CA PHE A 1135 34.51 -21.49 5.33
C PHE A 1135 35.72 -22.26 5.86
N LEU A 1136 36.93 -21.79 5.56
CA LEU A 1136 38.18 -22.40 6.03
C LEU A 1136 38.27 -22.41 7.57
N LEU A 1137 37.88 -21.31 8.23
CA LEU A 1137 37.81 -21.24 9.70
C LEU A 1137 36.73 -22.13 10.31
N SER A 1138 35.70 -22.49 9.54
CA SER A 1138 34.59 -23.34 9.99
C SER A 1138 34.89 -24.84 9.86
N GLN A 1139 36.04 -25.21 9.29
CA GLN A 1139 36.48 -26.60 9.21
C GLN A 1139 36.96 -27.09 10.58
N PRO A 1140 36.63 -28.33 10.98
CA PRO A 1140 37.24 -28.92 12.16
C PRO A 1140 38.76 -28.96 11.94
N LYS A 1141 39.54 -28.44 12.89
CA LYS A 1141 41.00 -28.62 12.86
C LYS A 1141 41.26 -30.12 12.76
N LYS A 1142 41.92 -30.58 11.70
CA LYS A 1142 42.48 -31.93 11.64
C LYS A 1142 43.44 -32.04 12.82
N SER A 1143 43.04 -32.82 13.82
CA SER A 1143 43.86 -33.20 14.98
C SER A 1143 44.94 -34.17 14.54
#